data_AF-A0A7Z9C2M6-F1
#
_entry.id   AF-A0A7Z9C2M6-F1
#
_cell.length_a   1.000
_cell.length_b   1.000
_cell.length_c   1.000
_cell.angle_alpha   90.00
_cell.angle_beta   90.00
_cell.angle_gamma   90.00
#
_symmetry.space_group_name_H-M   'P 1'
#
loop_
_entity.id
_entity.type
_entity.pdbx_description
1 polymer ?
#
loop_
_entity_poly.entity_id
_entity_poly.type
_entity_poly.pdbx_seq_one_letter_code
_entity_poly.pdbx_strand_id
1 'polypeptide(L)'
;MTSSIDSSNVPQQNYQGIGVPDSSIGFVLQRGGEELIVNKVPDRFTVKLSSPNTQIKDLPQPPIPMQHASSVPPSLEEVQVASNQLDEAMKLARNSDNIAFASHVYQLDNDPSSVVYLTNQLTIQFKEEIEPSIRESIASEFGLKELKPIDSLSNAFVYEMTANSSENPLKITNRLTRNPQVLLAEPNIVIRSQPYYVPRDSLYSKQWYLNHNGGNQLAPGSHISSEKAWDITRGVRSVVVAISDDSVDINHPDFQGVGKIVAPLDLKGRDSIPLPDAPTDNHGTACAGVAVAEENGAGIVGVAPGCALMPIRTTGFLDDESVEQIFNWAINKGASVISCSWGASAIYFPLSARQKAAISKAVTQGRKGKGCVVVFAAGNANRPVNGMLDESGWPNDIISGRVKWLAGFAVHPDVITVSASNSLGKKSAYSNWGVGVSVCAPSNNAPPGMWLQETGYIGTPPVLKGTLPGLGVFTTDRMGAAGYDQSEFTAYFGGTSSATPVVAGVAALVLSVNPTLTAQEVRRILEQSADKIVDSDPDPQLGIRMGNYDKNGYSQWFGYGKVNAFKAVQMAQNRRMVQQQISRNISKENTQSVAIPDNNPNGVSSLIAITETSPIQDIQVTVEIEHSFLGDIEVWLVAPDGDQVLLQNRTLGVKTQLKTTYNLQNTLYLRQFINVSAQGNWQLKVIDAIPENTGTLKYWKLDLGL
;
A
#
# COMPACT_ATOMS: atom_id res chain seq x y z
N MET A 1 49.84 -49.24 31.72
CA MET A 1 49.43 -49.94 30.47
C MET A 1 48.18 -49.23 30.00
N THR A 2 48.32 -48.40 28.97
CA THR A 2 47.84 -48.61 27.58
C THR A 2 46.40 -48.13 27.42
N SER A 3 45.99 -47.36 26.42
CA SER A 3 46.65 -46.68 25.30
C SER A 3 45.54 -45.88 24.59
N SER A 4 45.89 -44.72 24.06
CA SER A 4 45.11 -43.90 23.12
C SER A 4 44.88 -44.61 21.77
N ILE A 5 43.63 -44.59 21.27
CA ILE A 5 43.20 -44.79 19.87
C ILE A 5 41.80 -44.14 19.79
N ASP A 6 41.31 -43.44 18.76
CA ASP A 6 41.82 -42.67 17.63
C ASP A 6 40.53 -42.11 16.99
N SER A 7 40.44 -40.80 16.79
CA SER A 7 39.27 -40.12 16.23
C SER A 7 39.54 -39.77 14.77
N SER A 8 39.60 -40.77 13.90
CA SER A 8 39.61 -40.55 12.45
C SER A 8 39.23 -41.82 11.71
N ASN A 9 38.04 -41.83 11.09
CA ASN A 9 37.82 -42.34 9.73
C ASN A 9 36.32 -42.34 9.41
N VAL A 10 35.82 -41.20 8.93
CA VAL A 10 34.81 -41.15 7.88
C VAL A 10 35.40 -40.28 6.77
N PRO A 11 35.46 -40.74 5.51
CA PRO A 11 36.10 -39.97 4.45
C PRO A 11 35.33 -38.66 4.22
N GLN A 12 35.98 -37.52 4.51
CA GLN A 12 35.63 -36.22 3.95
C GLN A 12 35.85 -36.29 2.43
N GLN A 13 34.81 -36.61 1.66
CA GLN A 13 34.81 -36.28 0.24
C GLN A 13 34.46 -34.79 0.10
N ASN A 14 35.52 -34.00 -0.13
CA ASN A 14 35.59 -32.67 -0.76
C ASN A 14 34.35 -31.78 -0.70
N TYR A 15 34.30 -30.94 0.34
CA TYR A 15 33.48 -29.73 0.35
C TYR A 15 34.25 -28.61 -0.39
N GLN A 16 33.85 -28.26 -1.62
CA GLN A 16 34.49 -27.23 -2.47
C GLN A 16 33.80 -25.85 -2.41
N GLY A 17 33.42 -25.38 -1.23
CA GLY A 17 33.07 -23.95 -1.03
C GLY A 17 31.73 -23.41 -1.58
N ILE A 18 31.01 -24.12 -2.45
CA ILE A 18 29.77 -23.61 -3.04
C ILE A 18 28.60 -23.62 -2.04
N GLY A 19 27.93 -22.48 -1.82
CA GLY A 19 26.66 -22.39 -1.07
C GLY A 19 26.78 -22.37 0.46
N VAL A 20 25.63 -22.47 1.15
CA VAL A 20 25.52 -22.34 2.63
C VAL A 20 26.45 -23.34 3.34
N PRO A 21 27.38 -22.90 4.24
CA PRO A 21 28.30 -23.78 4.97
C PRO A 21 27.59 -24.91 5.72
N ASP A 22 28.23 -26.08 5.87
CA ASP A 22 27.66 -27.21 6.63
C ASP A 22 27.32 -26.86 8.09
N SER A 23 28.01 -25.88 8.70
CA SER A 23 27.66 -25.35 10.02
C SER A 23 26.34 -24.59 10.06
N SER A 24 25.89 -24.08 8.90
CA SER A 24 24.81 -23.10 8.77
C SER A 24 23.60 -23.63 7.98
N ILE A 25 23.69 -24.81 7.33
CA ILE A 25 22.59 -25.40 6.54
C ILE A 25 21.28 -25.60 7.32
N GLY A 26 21.36 -25.64 8.65
CA GLY A 26 20.21 -25.77 9.56
C GLY A 26 19.58 -24.44 10.00
N PHE A 27 20.12 -23.31 9.56
CA PHE A 27 19.80 -21.96 10.06
C PHE A 27 19.60 -20.92 8.95
N VAL A 28 19.74 -21.31 7.68
CA VAL A 28 19.53 -20.42 6.53
C VAL A 28 18.31 -20.89 5.75
N LEU A 29 17.31 -20.03 5.63
CA LEU A 29 16.08 -20.26 4.89
C LEU A 29 16.14 -19.56 3.52
N GLN A 30 16.17 -20.36 2.46
CA GLN A 30 16.11 -19.86 1.08
C GLN A 30 14.68 -19.43 0.73
N ARG A 31 14.46 -18.17 0.31
CA ARG A 31 13.13 -17.67 -0.05
C ARG A 31 13.17 -16.52 -1.06
N GLY A 32 12.50 -16.68 -2.21
CA GLY A 32 12.39 -15.65 -3.24
C GLY A 32 13.74 -15.23 -3.85
N GLY A 33 14.77 -16.07 -3.76
CA GLY A 33 16.15 -15.72 -4.12
C GLY A 33 16.97 -15.04 -3.02
N GLU A 34 16.45 -14.93 -1.79
CA GLU A 34 17.15 -14.40 -0.62
C GLU A 34 17.44 -15.47 0.44
N GLU A 35 18.40 -15.18 1.33
CA GLU A 35 18.75 -15.99 2.50
C GLU A 35 18.24 -15.31 3.78
N LEU A 36 17.35 -15.97 4.51
CA LEU A 36 16.84 -15.50 5.79
C LEU A 36 17.49 -16.31 6.92
N ILE A 37 18.12 -15.64 7.88
CA ILE A 37 18.65 -16.31 9.07
C ILE A 37 17.47 -16.68 9.98
N VAL A 38 17.42 -17.94 10.38
CA VAL A 38 16.39 -18.49 11.24
C VAL A 38 16.98 -19.16 12.48
N ASN A 39 16.32 -18.94 13.61
CA ASN A 39 16.64 -19.58 14.88
C ASN A 39 15.61 -20.66 15.20
N LYS A 40 16.05 -21.78 15.76
CA LYS A 40 15.14 -22.83 16.22
C LYS A 40 14.41 -22.37 17.49
N VAL A 41 13.10 -22.55 17.53
CA VAL A 41 12.34 -22.40 18.77
C VAL A 41 12.75 -23.55 19.71
N PRO A 42 13.19 -23.26 20.94
CA PRO A 42 13.90 -24.24 21.77
C PRO A 42 12.98 -25.31 22.37
N ASP A 43 11.66 -25.10 22.42
CA ASP A 43 10.70 -25.98 23.09
C ASP A 43 9.59 -26.51 22.16
N ARG A 44 9.69 -26.29 20.84
CA ARG A 44 8.62 -26.64 19.88
C ARG A 44 9.12 -27.27 18.59
N PHE A 45 8.34 -28.21 18.08
CA PHE A 45 8.48 -28.80 16.76
C PHE A 45 7.10 -29.03 16.14
N THR A 46 7.03 -29.24 14.82
CA THR A 46 5.79 -29.64 14.14
C THR A 46 5.90 -31.05 13.61
N VAL A 47 4.74 -31.72 13.52
CA VAL A 47 4.58 -33.01 12.86
C VAL A 47 3.45 -32.98 11.83
N LYS A 48 3.57 -33.79 10.78
CA LYS A 48 2.46 -34.18 9.90
C LYS A 48 2.06 -35.59 10.28
N LEU A 49 0.78 -35.80 10.60
CA LEU A 49 0.27 -37.12 10.94
C LEU A 49 0.09 -37.97 9.68
N SER A 50 0.35 -39.28 9.78
CA SER A 50 0.18 -40.22 8.65
C SER A 50 -1.28 -40.45 8.28
N SER A 51 -2.21 -40.20 9.21
CA SER A 51 -3.66 -40.38 9.01
C SER A 51 -4.46 -39.26 9.70
N PRO A 52 -5.58 -38.79 9.11
CA PRO A 52 -6.45 -37.78 9.71
C PRO A 52 -7.06 -38.16 11.07
N ASN A 53 -7.15 -39.46 11.37
CA ASN A 53 -7.76 -39.97 12.60
C ASN A 53 -6.77 -40.16 13.76
N THR A 54 -5.48 -39.99 13.49
CA THR A 54 -4.42 -40.08 14.49
C THR A 54 -4.38 -38.78 15.28
N GLN A 55 -4.08 -38.85 16.57
CA GLN A 55 -3.81 -37.68 17.41
C GLN A 55 -2.42 -37.78 18.04
N ILE A 56 -1.85 -36.65 18.46
CA ILE A 56 -0.53 -36.60 19.13
C ILE A 56 -0.48 -37.53 20.35
N LYS A 57 -1.60 -37.68 21.08
CA LYS A 57 -1.71 -38.56 22.25
C LYS A 57 -1.62 -40.07 21.92
N ASP A 58 -1.85 -40.43 20.65
CA ASP A 58 -1.83 -41.81 20.17
C ASP A 58 -0.43 -42.25 19.71
N LEU A 59 0.56 -41.33 19.76
CA LEU A 59 1.96 -41.67 19.59
C LEU A 59 2.40 -42.59 20.74
N PRO A 60 3.31 -43.56 20.49
CA PRO A 60 3.79 -44.46 21.53
C PRO A 60 4.21 -43.63 22.75
N GLN A 61 3.58 -43.89 23.91
CA GLN A 61 3.81 -43.12 25.15
C GLN A 61 5.32 -42.99 25.37
N PRO A 62 5.90 -41.80 25.12
CA PRO A 62 7.34 -41.67 25.12
C PRO A 62 7.82 -41.53 26.58
N PRO A 63 9.08 -41.82 26.89
CA PRO A 63 9.72 -41.37 28.13
C PRO A 63 9.73 -39.82 28.28
N ILE A 64 9.30 -39.09 27.24
CA ILE A 64 9.27 -37.62 27.15
C ILE A 64 7.83 -37.15 26.99
N PRO A 65 7.31 -36.29 27.89
CA PRO A 65 5.99 -35.68 27.75
C PRO A 65 5.90 -34.79 26.50
N MET A 66 4.97 -35.10 25.60
CA MET A 66 4.66 -34.30 24.40
C MET A 66 3.26 -33.71 24.50
N GLN A 67 3.14 -32.38 24.42
CA GLN A 67 1.86 -31.69 24.50
C GLN A 67 1.50 -31.11 23.13
N HIS A 68 0.25 -31.28 22.72
CA HIS A 68 -0.28 -30.57 21.56
C HIS A 68 -0.40 -29.08 21.89
N ALA A 69 0.22 -28.23 21.09
CA ALA A 69 0.23 -26.78 21.28
C ALA A 69 -0.81 -26.10 20.38
N SER A 70 -0.81 -26.41 19.08
CA SER A 70 -1.73 -25.83 18.10
C SER A 70 -1.80 -26.68 16.83
N SER A 71 -2.89 -26.54 16.07
CA SER A 71 -2.98 -27.08 14.70
C SER A 71 -2.62 -25.99 13.70
N VAL A 72 -1.68 -26.29 12.81
CA VAL A 72 -1.12 -25.38 11.81
C VAL A 72 -1.55 -25.87 10.42
N PRO A 73 -2.50 -25.17 9.75
CA PRO A 73 -2.93 -25.54 8.41
C PRO A 73 -1.76 -25.54 7.40
N PRO A 74 -1.79 -26.39 6.36
CA PRO A 74 -2.90 -27.25 5.98
C PRO A 74 -2.96 -28.60 6.70
N SER A 75 -1.87 -29.10 7.32
CA SER A 75 -1.84 -30.46 7.91
C SER A 75 -0.72 -30.68 8.94
N LEU A 76 -0.27 -29.64 9.63
CA LEU A 76 0.76 -29.75 10.67
C LEU A 76 0.14 -29.63 12.07
N GLU A 77 0.69 -30.36 13.03
CA GLU A 77 0.40 -30.24 14.45
C GLU A 77 1.66 -29.76 15.17
N GLU A 78 1.56 -28.66 15.91
CA GLU A 78 2.64 -28.14 16.74
C GLU A 78 2.66 -28.88 18.08
N VAL A 79 3.84 -29.32 18.47
CA VAL A 79 4.11 -30.09 19.69
C VAL A 79 5.08 -29.32 20.56
N GLN A 80 4.73 -29.16 21.82
CA GLN A 80 5.56 -28.55 22.85
C GLN A 80 6.17 -29.62 23.78
N VAL A 81 7.44 -29.42 24.12
CA VAL A 81 8.26 -30.31 24.98
C VAL A 81 9.23 -29.47 25.82
N ALA A 82 9.83 -30.07 26.85
CA ALA A 82 10.92 -29.39 27.57
C ALA A 82 12.10 -29.11 26.63
N SER A 83 12.71 -27.93 26.72
CA SER A 83 13.73 -27.51 25.73
C SER A 83 14.95 -28.42 25.64
N ASN A 84 15.32 -29.05 26.75
CA ASN A 84 16.41 -30.03 26.81
C ASN A 84 16.04 -31.42 26.23
N GLN A 85 14.77 -31.65 25.88
CA GLN A 85 14.25 -32.90 25.35
C GLN A 85 13.80 -32.79 23.89
N LEU A 86 13.90 -31.60 23.27
CA LEU A 86 13.36 -31.32 21.93
C LEU A 86 13.87 -32.28 20.85
N ASP A 87 15.18 -32.45 20.72
CA ASP A 87 15.76 -33.28 19.65
C ASP A 87 15.47 -34.78 19.85
N GLU A 88 15.43 -35.26 21.10
CA GLU A 88 15.06 -36.65 21.41
C GLU A 88 13.58 -36.91 21.14
N ALA A 89 12.71 -35.96 21.51
CA ALA A 89 11.28 -36.00 21.20
C ALA A 89 11.01 -36.07 19.70
N MET A 90 11.65 -35.21 18.90
CA MET A 90 11.53 -35.25 17.44
C MET A 90 12.05 -36.56 16.84
N LYS A 91 13.14 -37.12 17.39
CA LYS A 91 13.67 -38.42 16.94
C LYS A 91 12.66 -39.54 17.17
N LEU A 92 12.01 -39.57 18.34
CA LEU A 92 10.93 -40.51 18.64
C LEU A 92 9.74 -40.32 17.70
N ALA A 93 9.35 -39.07 17.44
CA ALA A 93 8.28 -38.76 16.49
C ALA A 93 8.59 -39.30 15.08
N ARG A 94 9.81 -39.09 14.56
CA ARG A 94 10.23 -39.59 13.23
C ARG A 94 10.25 -41.11 13.11
N ASN A 95 10.42 -41.84 14.22
CA ASN A 95 10.44 -43.31 14.24
C ASN A 95 9.05 -43.94 14.39
N SER A 96 7.99 -43.14 14.49
CA SER A 96 6.62 -43.62 14.67
C SER A 96 5.89 -43.71 13.34
N ASP A 97 5.26 -44.85 13.04
CA ASP A 97 4.46 -45.07 11.82
C ASP A 97 3.30 -44.07 11.67
N ASN A 98 2.87 -43.47 12.80
CA ASN A 98 1.82 -42.47 12.87
C ASN A 98 2.26 -41.05 12.44
N ILE A 99 3.56 -40.81 12.22
CA ILE A 99 4.12 -39.51 11.82
C ILE A 99 4.74 -39.62 10.43
N ALA A 100 4.20 -38.85 9.48
CA ALA A 100 4.73 -38.79 8.12
C ALA A 100 5.92 -37.81 8.01
N PHE A 101 6.00 -36.82 8.89
CA PHE A 101 7.03 -35.78 8.86
C PHE A 101 7.18 -35.10 10.21
N ALA A 102 8.40 -34.72 10.59
CA ALA A 102 8.65 -33.90 11.77
C ALA A 102 9.81 -32.92 11.56
N SER A 103 9.62 -31.65 11.94
CA SER A 103 10.62 -30.58 11.81
C SER A 103 10.60 -29.62 12.98
N HIS A 104 11.75 -29.01 13.28
CA HIS A 104 11.84 -27.85 14.17
C HIS A 104 10.86 -26.74 13.73
N VAL A 105 10.37 -25.98 14.71
CA VAL A 105 9.75 -24.67 14.51
C VAL A 105 10.86 -23.62 14.50
N TYR A 106 10.74 -22.63 13.63
CA TYR A 106 11.74 -21.58 13.47
C TYR A 106 11.16 -20.19 13.77
N GLN A 107 12.05 -19.26 14.10
CA GLN A 107 11.80 -17.82 14.17
C GLN A 107 12.78 -17.10 13.24
N LEU A 108 12.36 -15.99 12.65
CA LEU A 108 13.27 -15.12 11.89
C LEU A 108 14.21 -14.40 12.87
N ASP A 109 15.50 -14.32 12.56
CA ASP A 109 16.49 -13.70 13.45
C ASP A 109 16.19 -12.22 13.74
N ASN A 110 15.85 -11.46 12.69
CA ASN A 110 15.50 -10.04 12.79
C ASN A 110 14.04 -9.78 13.20
N ASP A 111 13.22 -10.83 13.32
CA ASP A 111 11.85 -10.74 13.80
C ASP A 111 11.51 -12.02 14.59
N PRO A 112 11.97 -12.12 15.85
CA PRO A 112 11.76 -13.31 16.65
C PRO A 112 10.27 -13.52 17.00
N SER A 113 9.38 -12.55 16.73
CA SER A 113 7.94 -12.71 16.93
C SER A 113 7.27 -13.50 15.79
N SER A 114 7.90 -13.55 14.62
CA SER A 114 7.43 -14.29 13.46
C SER A 114 7.84 -15.76 13.54
N VAL A 115 6.85 -16.64 13.71
CA VAL A 115 7.03 -18.09 13.75
C VAL A 115 6.86 -18.69 12.34
N VAL A 116 7.82 -19.51 11.93
CA VAL A 116 7.88 -20.16 10.62
C VAL A 116 7.87 -21.68 10.80
N TYR A 117 6.96 -22.35 10.08
CA TYR A 117 6.82 -23.79 10.10
C TYR A 117 7.25 -24.38 8.76
N LEU A 118 8.17 -25.36 8.77
CA LEU A 118 8.50 -26.09 7.54
C LEU A 118 7.45 -27.16 7.26
N THR A 119 7.12 -27.36 5.99
CA THR A 119 6.32 -28.50 5.52
C THR A 119 7.22 -29.59 4.97
N ASN A 120 6.66 -30.76 4.64
CA ASN A 120 7.40 -31.83 3.96
C ASN A 120 7.55 -31.62 2.44
N GLN A 121 7.29 -30.42 1.94
CA GLN A 121 7.40 -30.07 0.52
C GLN A 121 8.49 -29.03 0.30
N LEU A 122 9.03 -29.01 -0.91
CA LEU A 122 10.01 -28.02 -1.36
C LEU A 122 9.86 -27.76 -2.87
N THR A 123 10.37 -26.64 -3.33
CA THR A 123 10.42 -26.27 -4.75
C THR A 123 11.84 -26.37 -5.25
N ILE A 124 12.04 -26.96 -6.42
CA ILE A 124 13.32 -26.96 -7.13
C ILE A 124 13.09 -26.40 -8.53
N GLN A 125 13.90 -25.43 -8.92
CA GLN A 125 14.05 -25.01 -10.31
C GLN A 125 15.39 -25.47 -10.85
N PHE A 126 15.38 -26.08 -12.02
CA PHE A 126 16.57 -26.56 -12.73
C PHE A 126 16.86 -25.68 -13.94
N LYS A 127 18.06 -25.76 -14.52
CA LYS A 127 18.39 -25.05 -15.77
C LYS A 127 17.48 -25.50 -16.93
N GLU A 128 17.25 -24.67 -17.94
CA GLU A 128 16.31 -25.02 -19.02
C GLU A 128 16.71 -26.30 -19.80
N GLU A 129 18.00 -26.58 -19.92
CA GLU A 129 18.54 -27.60 -20.82
C GLU A 129 18.71 -28.99 -20.18
N ILE A 130 18.19 -29.22 -18.97
CA ILE A 130 18.45 -30.47 -18.25
C ILE A 130 17.44 -31.54 -18.61
N GLU A 131 17.96 -32.70 -19.02
CA GLU A 131 17.18 -33.92 -19.27
C GLU A 131 16.39 -34.37 -18.02
N PRO A 132 15.12 -34.83 -18.18
CA PRO A 132 14.30 -35.30 -17.06
C PRO A 132 14.95 -36.38 -16.19
N SER A 133 15.75 -37.28 -16.77
CA SER A 133 16.44 -38.34 -16.04
C SER A 133 17.49 -37.81 -15.05
N ILE A 134 18.14 -36.68 -15.36
CA ILE A 134 19.10 -36.04 -14.47
C ILE A 134 18.36 -35.38 -13.30
N ARG A 135 17.22 -34.72 -13.57
CA ARG A 135 16.35 -34.18 -12.52
C ARG A 135 15.88 -35.26 -11.54
N GLU A 136 15.40 -36.39 -12.07
CA GLU A 136 14.98 -37.53 -11.26
C GLU A 136 16.12 -38.09 -10.42
N SER A 137 17.33 -38.17 -10.97
CA SER A 137 18.53 -38.60 -10.23
C SER A 137 18.85 -37.66 -9.07
N ILE A 138 18.86 -36.34 -9.30
CA ILE A 138 19.13 -35.33 -8.26
C ILE A 138 18.05 -35.39 -7.17
N ALA A 139 16.76 -35.48 -7.55
CA ALA A 139 15.68 -35.58 -6.58
C ALA A 139 15.77 -36.87 -5.74
N SER A 140 16.11 -38.00 -6.38
CA SER A 140 16.22 -39.30 -5.73
C SER A 140 17.36 -39.38 -4.72
N GLU A 141 18.47 -38.64 -4.95
CA GLU A 141 19.59 -38.53 -4.00
C GLU A 141 19.15 -38.03 -2.62
N PHE A 142 18.16 -37.14 -2.58
CA PHE A 142 17.59 -36.58 -1.34
C PHE A 142 16.29 -37.27 -0.90
N GLY A 143 15.92 -38.38 -1.54
CA GLY A 143 14.69 -39.13 -1.25
C GLY A 143 13.42 -38.34 -1.57
N LEU A 144 13.45 -37.49 -2.61
CA LEU A 144 12.33 -36.63 -2.98
C LEU A 144 11.48 -37.27 -4.08
N LYS A 145 10.16 -37.07 -3.98
CA LYS A 145 9.17 -37.48 -4.98
C LYS A 145 8.56 -36.24 -5.64
N GLU A 146 8.57 -36.19 -6.96
CA GLU A 146 7.90 -35.11 -7.69
C GLU A 146 6.38 -35.16 -7.50
N LEU A 147 5.77 -34.02 -7.22
CA LEU A 147 4.31 -33.88 -7.11
C LEU A 147 3.69 -33.25 -8.36
N LYS A 148 4.21 -32.09 -8.78
CA LYS A 148 3.65 -31.33 -9.91
C LYS A 148 4.63 -30.28 -10.45
N PRO A 149 4.51 -29.91 -11.74
CA PRO A 149 5.14 -28.70 -12.28
C PRO A 149 4.52 -27.42 -11.71
N ILE A 150 5.22 -26.29 -11.89
CA ILE A 150 4.73 -24.94 -11.60
C ILE A 150 4.44 -24.22 -12.93
N ASP A 151 3.16 -24.07 -13.29
CA ASP A 151 2.71 -23.66 -14.64
C ASP A 151 3.25 -22.32 -15.16
N SER A 152 3.73 -21.43 -14.28
CA SER A 152 4.27 -20.11 -14.62
C SER A 152 5.79 -19.99 -14.53
N LEU A 153 6.49 -21.05 -14.11
CA LEU A 153 7.94 -21.10 -13.99
C LEU A 153 8.49 -22.29 -14.75
N SER A 154 9.33 -22.01 -15.74
CA SER A 154 9.98 -23.04 -16.56
C SER A 154 10.94 -23.89 -15.73
N ASN A 155 10.92 -25.19 -16.03
CA ASN A 155 11.66 -26.25 -15.35
C ASN A 155 11.65 -26.18 -13.81
N ALA A 156 10.52 -25.76 -13.22
CA ALA A 156 10.30 -25.68 -11.79
C ALA A 156 9.19 -26.63 -11.31
N PHE A 157 9.44 -27.34 -10.22
CA PHE A 157 8.57 -28.41 -9.72
C PHE A 157 8.45 -28.37 -8.20
N VAL A 158 7.30 -28.84 -7.72
CA VAL A 158 7.07 -29.12 -6.30
C VAL A 158 7.43 -30.58 -6.04
N TYR A 159 8.29 -30.80 -5.05
CA TYR A 159 8.69 -32.10 -4.55
C TYR A 159 8.17 -32.31 -3.13
N GLU A 160 7.92 -33.57 -2.77
CA GLU A 160 7.59 -34.00 -1.42
C GLU A 160 8.68 -34.95 -0.90
N MET A 161 9.05 -34.78 0.36
CA MET A 161 9.96 -35.68 1.05
C MET A 161 9.31 -37.04 1.29
N THR A 162 10.10 -38.10 1.19
CA THR A 162 9.67 -39.47 1.47
C THR A 162 10.30 -39.99 2.76
N ALA A 163 9.97 -41.22 3.16
CA ALA A 163 10.62 -41.91 4.27
C ALA A 163 12.14 -42.10 4.07
N ASN A 164 12.63 -41.97 2.83
CA ASN A 164 14.05 -42.08 2.51
C ASN A 164 14.82 -40.74 2.67
N SER A 165 14.12 -39.63 2.92
CA SER A 165 14.78 -38.33 3.15
C SER A 165 15.45 -38.31 4.54
N SER A 166 16.77 -38.16 4.57
CA SER A 166 17.58 -38.24 5.80
C SER A 166 17.70 -36.92 6.58
N GLU A 167 17.32 -35.81 5.97
CA GLU A 167 17.44 -34.46 6.53
C GLU A 167 16.12 -33.67 6.43
N ASN A 168 16.03 -32.54 7.12
CA ASN A 168 14.87 -31.66 7.03
C ASN A 168 14.87 -30.83 5.72
N PRO A 169 13.73 -30.26 5.29
CA PRO A 169 13.63 -29.56 4.01
C PRO A 169 14.62 -28.40 3.87
N LEU A 170 14.85 -27.63 4.94
CA LEU A 170 15.78 -26.50 4.96
C LEU A 170 17.22 -26.93 4.64
N LYS A 171 17.67 -28.03 5.26
CA LYS A 171 18.99 -28.60 4.99
C LYS A 171 19.08 -29.13 3.57
N ILE A 172 18.08 -29.89 3.11
CA ILE A 172 18.03 -30.45 1.76
C ILE A 172 18.12 -29.32 0.72
N THR A 173 17.34 -28.24 0.88
CA THR A 173 17.36 -27.13 -0.07
C THR A 173 18.71 -26.42 -0.08
N ASN A 174 19.32 -26.20 1.08
CA ASN A 174 20.67 -25.64 1.16
C ASN A 174 21.72 -26.54 0.50
N ARG A 175 21.61 -27.87 0.59
CA ARG A 175 22.50 -28.79 -0.16
C ARG A 175 22.25 -28.76 -1.65
N LEU A 176 20.98 -28.72 -2.06
CA LEU A 176 20.59 -28.64 -3.48
C LEU A 176 21.15 -27.39 -4.15
N THR A 177 21.27 -26.26 -3.45
CA THR A 177 21.89 -25.04 -4.02
C THR A 177 23.36 -25.22 -4.41
N ARG A 178 24.04 -26.25 -3.88
CA ARG A 178 25.44 -26.56 -4.24
C ARG A 178 25.53 -27.32 -5.57
N ASN A 179 24.42 -27.89 -6.04
CA ASN A 179 24.39 -28.63 -7.29
C ASN A 179 24.34 -27.63 -8.46
N PRO A 180 25.30 -27.66 -9.41
CA PRO A 180 25.37 -26.69 -10.50
C PRO A 180 24.21 -26.78 -11.49
N GLN A 181 23.36 -27.81 -11.41
CA GLN A 181 22.17 -28.01 -12.23
C GLN A 181 20.91 -27.39 -11.60
N VAL A 182 20.95 -27.03 -10.32
CA VAL A 182 19.85 -26.40 -9.59
C VAL A 182 20.01 -24.89 -9.66
N LEU A 183 18.99 -24.19 -10.16
CA LEU A 183 18.93 -22.73 -10.18
C LEU A 183 18.39 -22.17 -8.85
N LEU A 184 17.44 -22.88 -8.25
CA LEU A 184 16.78 -22.47 -7.02
C LEU A 184 16.30 -23.73 -6.28
N ALA A 185 16.45 -23.72 -4.96
CA ALA A 185 15.81 -24.71 -4.09
C ALA A 185 15.27 -24.01 -2.84
N GLU A 186 13.97 -24.12 -2.60
CA GLU A 186 13.28 -23.45 -1.48
C GLU A 186 12.41 -24.43 -0.71
N PRO A 187 12.45 -24.43 0.63
CA PRO A 187 11.52 -25.24 1.41
C PRO A 187 10.15 -24.57 1.40
N ASN A 188 9.08 -25.35 1.33
CA ASN A 188 7.73 -24.82 1.48
C ASN A 188 7.44 -24.57 2.96
N ILE A 189 7.03 -23.34 3.29
CA ILE A 189 6.78 -22.88 4.66
C ILE A 189 5.31 -22.54 4.89
N VAL A 190 4.90 -22.59 6.15
CA VAL A 190 3.65 -21.99 6.64
C VAL A 190 3.99 -20.84 7.56
N ILE A 191 3.33 -19.71 7.35
CA ILE A 191 3.35 -18.53 8.21
C ILE A 191 1.91 -18.01 8.35
N ARG A 192 1.57 -17.46 9.53
CA ARG A 192 0.21 -16.99 9.80
C ARG A 192 -0.12 -15.77 8.95
N SER A 193 -1.23 -15.80 8.22
CA SER A 193 -1.74 -14.60 7.55
C SER A 193 -2.31 -13.61 8.58
N GLN A 194 -2.07 -12.32 8.37
CA GLN A 194 -2.69 -11.25 9.15
C GLN A 194 -3.94 -10.75 8.41
N PRO A 195 -5.09 -10.58 9.10
CA PRO A 195 -6.25 -9.91 8.49
C PRO A 195 -5.91 -8.44 8.22
N TYR A 196 -6.37 -7.92 7.08
CA TYR A 196 -6.29 -6.49 6.73
C TYR A 196 -7.03 -5.63 7.76
N TYR A 197 -6.63 -4.36 7.88
CA TYR A 197 -7.21 -3.42 8.83
C TYR A 197 -8.71 -3.17 8.62
N VAL A 198 -9.49 -3.24 9.69
CA VAL A 198 -10.92 -2.88 9.72
C VAL A 198 -11.19 -2.01 10.96
N PRO A 199 -11.80 -0.81 10.81
CA PRO A 199 -12.20 0.03 11.94
C PRO A 199 -13.15 -0.68 12.91
N ARG A 200 -13.08 -0.30 14.18
CA ARG A 200 -13.93 -0.88 15.25
C ARG A 200 -15.20 -0.08 15.52
N ASP A 201 -15.36 1.06 14.88
CA ASP A 201 -16.47 1.99 15.05
C ASP A 201 -17.79 1.30 14.71
N SER A 202 -18.75 1.41 15.64
CA SER A 202 -19.96 0.57 15.67
C SER A 202 -20.85 0.66 14.42
N LEU A 203 -20.77 1.76 13.67
CA LEU A 203 -21.58 2.02 12.48
C LEU A 203 -20.76 1.93 11.17
N TYR A 204 -19.48 1.56 11.22
CA TYR A 204 -18.62 1.43 10.04
C TYR A 204 -19.23 0.52 8.96
N SER A 205 -19.87 -0.58 9.38
CA SER A 205 -20.51 -1.53 8.46
C SER A 205 -21.62 -0.93 7.57
N LYS A 206 -22.13 0.26 7.90
CA LYS A 206 -23.11 1.00 7.08
C LYS A 206 -22.46 1.89 6.01
N GLN A 207 -21.16 2.12 6.08
CA GLN A 207 -20.41 3.05 5.22
C GLN A 207 -19.89 2.36 3.95
N TRP A 208 -20.80 1.87 3.13
CA TRP A 208 -20.48 1.09 1.91
C TRP A 208 -19.46 1.76 1.00
N TYR A 209 -19.45 3.09 0.94
CA TYR A 209 -18.57 3.86 0.07
C TYR A 209 -17.08 3.75 0.45
N LEU A 210 -16.77 3.37 1.70
CA LEU A 210 -15.39 3.20 2.17
C LEU A 210 -14.82 1.86 1.72
N ASN A 211 -15.53 0.76 2.00
CA ASN A 211 -15.19 -0.60 1.59
C ASN A 211 -16.42 -1.52 1.69
N HIS A 212 -16.53 -2.54 0.84
CA HIS A 212 -17.56 -3.58 0.93
C HIS A 212 -17.17 -4.83 0.11
N ASN A 213 -17.72 -5.99 0.44
CA ASN A 213 -17.56 -7.23 -0.34
C ASN A 213 -18.76 -7.55 -1.26
N GLY A 214 -19.63 -6.57 -1.49
CA GLY A 214 -20.87 -6.71 -2.27
C GLY A 214 -22.09 -6.79 -1.35
N GLY A 215 -23.27 -6.91 -1.95
CA GLY A 215 -24.53 -6.95 -1.21
C GLY A 215 -25.70 -6.39 -2.03
N ASN A 216 -26.86 -6.29 -1.41
CA ASN A 216 -28.03 -5.70 -2.06
C ASN A 216 -27.74 -4.24 -2.44
N GLN A 217 -28.01 -3.88 -3.69
CA GLN A 217 -27.71 -2.56 -4.27
C GLN A 217 -26.25 -2.11 -4.17
N LEU A 218 -25.31 -3.06 -4.15
CA LEU A 218 -23.86 -2.79 -4.19
C LEU A 218 -23.22 -3.47 -5.39
N ALA A 219 -22.74 -2.67 -6.34
CA ALA A 219 -21.93 -3.17 -7.44
C ALA A 219 -20.50 -3.44 -6.98
N PRO A 220 -19.84 -4.51 -7.46
CA PRO A 220 -18.43 -4.75 -7.17
C PRO A 220 -17.55 -3.53 -7.48
N GLY A 221 -16.68 -3.17 -6.54
CA GLY A 221 -15.76 -2.03 -6.72
C GLY A 221 -16.40 -0.64 -6.67
N SER A 222 -17.67 -0.51 -6.24
CA SER A 222 -18.33 0.80 -6.11
C SER A 222 -17.77 1.67 -4.96
N HIS A 223 -17.06 1.08 -4.00
CA HIS A 223 -16.35 1.75 -2.90
C HIS A 223 -14.99 2.36 -3.30
N ILE A 224 -14.34 3.14 -2.43
CA ILE A 224 -13.02 3.75 -2.70
C ILE A 224 -11.80 2.92 -2.26
N SER A 225 -12.00 1.74 -1.66
CA SER A 225 -10.92 0.84 -1.17
C SER A 225 -10.13 1.43 0.01
N SER A 226 -10.85 1.94 1.01
CA SER A 226 -10.26 2.66 2.15
C SER A 226 -9.46 1.76 3.08
N GLU A 227 -9.93 0.53 3.36
CA GLU A 227 -9.25 -0.40 4.29
C GLU A 227 -7.78 -0.65 3.89
N LYS A 228 -7.55 -0.94 2.61
CA LYS A 228 -6.18 -1.12 2.08
C LYS A 228 -5.34 0.15 2.16
N ALA A 229 -5.96 1.32 2.04
CA ALA A 229 -5.27 2.59 2.22
C ALA A 229 -4.89 2.80 3.70
N TRP A 230 -5.77 2.40 4.62
CA TRP A 230 -5.56 2.49 6.07
C TRP A 230 -4.50 1.53 6.61
N ASP A 231 -4.24 0.41 5.91
CA ASP A 231 -3.04 -0.40 6.14
C ASP A 231 -1.73 0.40 5.94
N ILE A 232 -1.75 1.47 5.13
CA ILE A 232 -0.60 2.36 4.87
C ILE A 232 -0.67 3.61 5.77
N THR A 233 -1.78 4.34 5.73
CA THR A 233 -2.02 5.52 6.57
C THR A 233 -3.50 5.76 6.80
N ARG A 234 -3.82 6.25 7.99
CA ARG A 234 -5.16 6.75 8.35
C ARG A 234 -5.24 8.28 8.34
N GLY A 235 -4.17 8.94 7.89
CA GLY A 235 -4.00 10.38 8.01
C GLY A 235 -3.17 10.77 9.23
N VAL A 236 -2.67 12.00 9.24
CA VAL A 236 -1.92 12.57 10.38
C VAL A 236 -2.47 13.95 10.75
N ARG A 237 -2.50 14.29 12.04
CA ARG A 237 -3.15 15.51 12.55
C ARG A 237 -2.60 16.81 11.94
N SER A 238 -1.35 16.82 11.48
CA SER A 238 -0.75 17.96 10.80
C SER A 238 -1.31 18.24 9.40
N VAL A 239 -2.04 17.29 8.81
CA VAL A 239 -2.81 17.51 7.58
C VAL A 239 -4.20 17.94 7.97
N VAL A 240 -4.54 19.18 7.60
CA VAL A 240 -5.79 19.84 7.98
C VAL A 240 -6.74 19.87 6.78
N VAL A 241 -7.96 19.35 6.96
CA VAL A 241 -9.05 19.40 5.97
C VAL A 241 -10.01 20.49 6.37
N ALA A 242 -10.09 21.56 5.58
CA ALA A 242 -11.08 22.60 5.75
C ALA A 242 -12.40 22.18 5.08
N ILE A 243 -13.47 22.19 5.86
CA ILE A 243 -14.83 21.97 5.37
C ILE A 243 -15.50 23.35 5.35
N SER A 244 -15.62 23.93 4.16
CA SER A 244 -16.28 25.21 3.95
C SER A 244 -17.73 24.97 3.58
N ASP A 245 -18.67 25.23 4.49
CA ASP A 245 -20.06 24.81 4.33
C ASP A 245 -21.06 25.67 5.15
N ASP A 246 -22.29 25.20 5.34
CA ASP A 246 -23.36 25.90 6.07
C ASP A 246 -23.12 26.01 7.59
N SER A 247 -22.51 24.99 8.19
CA SER A 247 -22.11 24.88 9.60
C SER A 247 -21.48 23.50 9.84
N VAL A 248 -20.83 23.32 11.00
CA VAL A 248 -20.42 21.99 11.48
C VAL A 248 -20.76 21.90 12.95
N ASP A 249 -21.53 20.88 13.34
CA ASP A 249 -21.78 20.57 14.74
C ASP A 249 -20.51 20.00 15.38
N ILE A 250 -19.64 20.90 15.82
CA ILE A 250 -18.35 20.57 16.42
C ILE A 250 -18.47 19.85 17.77
N ASN A 251 -19.68 19.68 18.32
CA ASN A 251 -19.92 18.90 19.55
C ASN A 251 -20.18 17.40 19.26
N HIS A 252 -20.29 17.00 18.00
CA HIS A 252 -20.50 15.61 17.63
C HIS A 252 -19.37 14.71 18.19
N PRO A 253 -19.66 13.54 18.79
CA PRO A 253 -18.66 12.64 19.37
C PRO A 253 -17.52 12.27 18.41
N ASP A 254 -17.84 12.02 17.13
CA ASP A 254 -16.85 11.71 16.08
C ASP A 254 -15.94 12.90 15.69
N PHE A 255 -16.09 14.06 16.33
CA PHE A 255 -15.16 15.20 16.18
C PHE A 255 -14.39 15.54 17.46
N GLN A 256 -14.52 14.77 18.54
CA GLN A 256 -13.91 15.06 19.85
C GLN A 256 -12.49 14.51 20.06
N GLY A 257 -11.85 13.97 19.02
CA GLY A 257 -10.47 13.49 19.11
C GLY A 257 -9.49 14.61 19.49
N VAL A 258 -8.43 14.28 20.23
CA VAL A 258 -7.40 15.25 20.60
C VAL A 258 -6.75 15.84 19.35
N GLY A 259 -6.81 17.17 19.22
CA GLY A 259 -6.31 17.90 18.05
C GLY A 259 -7.14 17.71 16.78
N LYS A 260 -8.37 17.18 16.88
CA LYS A 260 -9.27 17.00 15.73
C LYS A 260 -9.74 18.34 15.19
N ILE A 261 -10.35 19.20 15.99
CA ILE A 261 -10.84 20.50 15.52
C ILE A 261 -9.72 21.54 15.64
N VAL A 262 -9.46 22.27 14.55
CA VAL A 262 -8.45 23.32 14.49
C VAL A 262 -8.98 24.56 13.77
N ALA A 263 -8.67 25.74 14.32
CA ALA A 263 -8.98 27.06 13.73
C ALA A 263 -10.41 27.19 13.14
N PRO A 264 -11.46 26.88 13.90
CA PRO A 264 -12.84 27.07 13.45
C PRO A 264 -13.12 28.53 13.10
N LEU A 265 -13.99 28.76 12.11
CA LEU A 265 -14.42 30.10 11.68
C LEU A 265 -15.92 30.10 11.38
N ASP A 266 -16.63 31.08 11.92
CA ASP A 266 -18.01 31.39 11.54
C ASP A 266 -18.09 32.77 10.89
N LEU A 267 -18.29 32.82 9.58
CA LEU A 267 -18.48 34.08 8.84
C LEU A 267 -19.91 34.62 9.00
N LYS A 268 -20.89 33.76 9.25
CA LYS A 268 -22.30 34.15 9.44
C LYS A 268 -22.51 34.75 10.83
N GLY A 269 -22.04 34.06 11.87
CA GLY A 269 -22.05 34.50 13.26
C GLY A 269 -20.96 35.52 13.61
N ARG A 270 -19.91 35.61 12.78
CA ARG A 270 -18.71 36.46 12.98
C ARG A 270 -17.93 36.12 14.24
N ASP A 271 -17.77 34.83 14.51
CA ASP A 271 -17.00 34.31 15.65
C ASP A 271 -16.22 33.03 15.24
N SER A 272 -15.80 32.23 16.22
CA SER A 272 -15.08 30.97 16.01
C SER A 272 -15.92 29.73 16.33
N ILE A 273 -17.25 29.84 16.31
CA ILE A 273 -18.20 28.80 16.73
C ILE A 273 -19.15 28.52 15.56
N PRO A 274 -18.78 27.66 14.60
CA PRO A 274 -19.56 27.38 13.40
C PRO A 274 -20.73 26.42 13.68
N LEU A 275 -21.41 26.57 14.81
CA LEU A 275 -22.50 25.69 15.22
C LEU A 275 -23.75 25.92 14.36
N PRO A 276 -24.51 24.86 14.06
CA PRO A 276 -25.80 24.99 13.40
C PRO A 276 -26.79 25.85 14.19
N ASP A 277 -27.37 26.88 13.57
CA ASP A 277 -28.42 27.72 14.20
C ASP A 277 -29.74 27.71 13.44
N ALA A 278 -29.75 27.35 12.15
CA ALA A 278 -30.96 27.23 11.35
C ALA A 278 -31.41 25.76 11.23
N PRO A 279 -32.71 25.48 10.98
CA PRO A 279 -33.21 24.11 10.78
C PRO A 279 -32.58 23.36 9.60
N THR A 280 -31.98 24.07 8.65
CA THR A 280 -31.35 23.51 7.44
C THR A 280 -29.85 23.33 7.55
N ASP A 281 -29.22 23.79 8.65
CA ASP A 281 -27.77 23.82 8.86
C ASP A 281 -27.19 22.42 9.17
N ASN A 282 -27.46 21.43 8.33
CA ASN A 282 -27.14 20.02 8.56
C ASN A 282 -26.00 19.53 7.65
N HIS A 283 -25.70 20.29 6.58
CA HIS A 283 -24.94 19.81 5.44
C HIS A 283 -23.44 19.68 5.73
N GLY A 284 -22.83 20.68 6.33
CA GLY A 284 -21.40 20.67 6.62
C GLY A 284 -21.00 19.65 7.68
N THR A 285 -21.88 19.35 8.65
CA THR A 285 -21.68 18.25 9.62
C THR A 285 -21.55 16.91 8.89
N ALA A 286 -22.45 16.62 7.96
CA ALA A 286 -22.38 15.41 7.13
C ALA A 286 -21.14 15.39 6.22
N CYS A 287 -20.78 16.52 5.60
CA CYS A 287 -19.54 16.61 4.83
C CYS A 287 -18.29 16.34 5.68
N ALA A 288 -18.23 16.90 6.90
CA ALA A 288 -17.12 16.69 7.83
C ALA A 288 -17.00 15.23 8.27
N GLY A 289 -18.13 14.56 8.54
CA GLY A 289 -18.17 13.15 8.89
C GLY A 289 -17.59 12.27 7.79
N VAL A 290 -18.03 12.48 6.54
CA VAL A 290 -17.51 11.75 5.38
C VAL A 290 -15.99 11.90 5.25
N ALA A 291 -15.48 13.13 5.38
CA ALA A 291 -14.06 13.40 5.16
C ALA A 291 -13.17 12.90 6.32
N VAL A 292 -13.54 13.24 7.56
CA VAL A 292 -12.63 13.21 8.71
C VAL A 292 -13.31 12.89 10.06
N ALA A 293 -14.45 12.18 10.10
CA ALA A 293 -14.90 11.58 11.37
C ALA A 293 -13.77 10.76 12.02
N GLU A 294 -13.62 10.91 13.34
CA GLU A 294 -12.60 10.26 14.17
C GLU A 294 -12.79 8.75 14.17
N GLU A 295 -11.68 8.00 14.23
CA GLU A 295 -11.72 6.58 14.53
C GLU A 295 -11.59 6.40 16.04
N ASN A 296 -12.71 6.33 16.76
CA ASN A 296 -12.73 6.34 18.22
C ASN A 296 -13.35 5.06 18.82
N GLY A 297 -13.80 4.12 17.99
CA GLY A 297 -14.43 2.86 18.40
C GLY A 297 -15.95 2.96 18.59
N ALA A 298 -16.55 4.11 18.29
CA ALA A 298 -17.99 4.38 18.32
C ALA A 298 -18.39 5.17 17.06
N GLY A 299 -19.69 5.25 16.75
CA GLY A 299 -20.14 6.05 15.62
C GLY A 299 -19.60 5.56 14.27
N ILE A 300 -19.18 6.50 13.42
CA ILE A 300 -18.65 6.26 12.07
C ILE A 300 -17.17 6.65 11.96
N VAL A 301 -16.53 6.29 10.84
CA VAL A 301 -15.16 6.73 10.53
C VAL A 301 -15.13 7.55 9.24
N GLY A 302 -14.31 8.61 9.21
CA GLY A 302 -14.09 9.39 8.00
C GLY A 302 -13.16 8.68 7.02
N VAL A 303 -13.02 9.20 5.80
CA VAL A 303 -12.00 8.70 4.85
C VAL A 303 -10.58 8.88 5.43
N ALA A 304 -10.31 10.02 6.09
CA ALA A 304 -9.02 10.34 6.69
C ALA A 304 -9.16 10.63 8.20
N PRO A 305 -9.44 9.61 9.04
CA PRO A 305 -9.79 9.81 10.45
C PRO A 305 -8.66 10.40 11.29
N GLY A 306 -7.39 10.19 10.90
CA GLY A 306 -6.21 10.76 11.54
C GLY A 306 -5.94 12.24 11.22
N CYS A 307 -6.63 12.83 10.25
CA CYS A 307 -6.47 14.24 9.85
C CYS A 307 -7.29 15.20 10.72
N ALA A 308 -6.85 16.45 10.83
CA ALA A 308 -7.58 17.50 11.55
C ALA A 308 -8.67 18.14 10.67
N LEU A 309 -9.71 18.66 11.31
CA LEU A 309 -10.88 19.32 10.75
C LEU A 309 -10.79 20.83 11.02
N MET A 310 -10.85 21.64 9.97
CA MET A 310 -11.06 23.08 10.05
C MET A 310 -12.46 23.43 9.56
N PRO A 311 -13.45 23.58 10.44
CA PRO A 311 -14.80 23.95 10.04
C PRO A 311 -14.85 25.45 9.71
N ILE A 312 -15.30 25.78 8.49
CA ILE A 312 -15.51 27.16 8.04
C ILE A 312 -16.97 27.31 7.65
N ARG A 313 -17.75 27.98 8.49
CA ARG A 313 -19.13 28.32 8.20
C ARG A 313 -19.20 29.55 7.32
N THR A 314 -19.84 29.40 6.16
CA THR A 314 -20.05 30.46 5.17
C THR A 314 -21.21 31.37 5.57
N THR A 315 -21.32 32.53 4.92
CA THR A 315 -22.44 33.47 5.13
C THR A 315 -23.76 32.97 4.52
N GLY A 316 -23.74 31.89 3.74
CA GLY A 316 -24.85 31.45 2.89
C GLY A 316 -24.98 32.24 1.58
N PHE A 317 -24.15 33.26 1.37
CA PHE A 317 -24.13 34.08 0.15
C PHE A 317 -22.73 34.05 -0.49
N LEU A 318 -22.69 34.19 -1.82
CA LEU A 318 -21.45 34.17 -2.61
C LEU A 318 -21.09 35.58 -3.09
N ASP A 319 -20.64 36.43 -2.18
CA ASP A 319 -20.00 37.70 -2.52
C ASP A 319 -18.46 37.56 -2.56
N ASP A 320 -17.80 38.50 -3.23
CA ASP A 320 -16.35 38.47 -3.42
C ASP A 320 -15.56 38.47 -2.11
N GLU A 321 -16.00 39.24 -1.11
CA GLU A 321 -15.30 39.37 0.16
C GLU A 321 -15.43 38.11 1.01
N SER A 322 -16.63 37.54 1.13
CA SER A 322 -16.84 36.27 1.83
C SER A 322 -16.01 35.14 1.22
N VAL A 323 -15.96 35.05 -0.12
CA VAL A 323 -15.13 34.05 -0.82
C VAL A 323 -13.65 34.27 -0.53
N GLU A 324 -13.16 35.52 -0.58
CA GLU A 324 -11.78 35.84 -0.20
C GLU A 324 -11.47 35.46 1.26
N GLN A 325 -12.39 35.72 2.19
CA GLN A 325 -12.21 35.41 3.60
C GLN A 325 -12.10 33.89 3.85
N ILE A 326 -12.94 33.07 3.20
CA ILE A 326 -12.86 31.60 3.28
C ILE A 326 -11.46 31.11 2.90
N PHE A 327 -10.99 31.48 1.70
CA PHE A 327 -9.72 30.98 1.19
C PHE A 327 -8.52 31.58 1.94
N ASN A 328 -8.56 32.87 2.30
CA ASN A 328 -7.50 33.50 3.08
C ASN A 328 -7.39 32.89 4.48
N TRP A 329 -8.51 32.61 5.15
CA TRP A 329 -8.49 31.94 6.45
C TRP A 329 -7.86 30.55 6.35
N ALA A 330 -8.34 29.74 5.40
CA ALA A 330 -7.82 28.40 5.18
C ALA A 330 -6.30 28.40 4.94
N ILE A 331 -5.80 29.30 4.08
CA ILE A 331 -4.34 29.45 3.83
C ILE A 331 -3.61 29.85 5.11
N ASN A 332 -4.07 30.92 5.78
CA ASN A 332 -3.37 31.53 6.91
C ASN A 332 -3.36 30.61 8.16
N LYS A 333 -4.36 29.74 8.29
CA LYS A 333 -4.49 28.79 9.39
C LYS A 333 -3.97 27.40 9.07
N GLY A 334 -3.36 27.21 7.90
CA GLY A 334 -2.63 25.98 7.56
C GLY A 334 -3.51 24.83 7.05
N ALA A 335 -4.66 25.13 6.43
CA ALA A 335 -5.42 24.14 5.69
C ALA A 335 -4.54 23.47 4.63
N SER A 336 -4.70 22.16 4.47
CA SER A 336 -4.00 21.36 3.47
C SER A 336 -4.89 20.98 2.31
N VAL A 337 -6.15 20.69 2.61
CA VAL A 337 -7.23 20.44 1.66
C VAL A 337 -8.39 21.36 2.01
N ILE A 338 -9.07 21.93 1.00
CA ILE A 338 -10.26 22.76 1.17
C ILE A 338 -11.39 22.10 0.37
N SER A 339 -12.42 21.65 1.08
CA SER A 339 -13.61 21.00 0.52
C SER A 339 -14.75 21.99 0.46
N CYS A 340 -15.29 22.20 -0.75
CA CYS A 340 -16.39 23.12 -1.01
C CYS A 340 -17.55 22.35 -1.65
N SER A 341 -18.46 21.87 -0.82
CA SER A 341 -19.66 21.12 -1.25
C SER A 341 -20.82 22.04 -1.64
N TRP A 342 -20.49 23.18 -2.26
CA TRP A 342 -21.42 24.23 -2.66
C TRP A 342 -21.02 24.80 -4.01
N GLY A 343 -21.95 25.52 -4.62
CA GLY A 343 -21.75 26.27 -5.86
C GLY A 343 -22.77 27.39 -5.95
N ALA A 344 -22.65 28.21 -6.99
CA ALA A 344 -23.65 29.24 -7.23
C ALA A 344 -24.99 28.60 -7.58
N SER A 345 -26.05 29.02 -6.90
CA SER A 345 -27.42 28.76 -7.33
C SER A 345 -27.75 29.66 -8.52
N ALA A 346 -27.16 29.33 -9.68
CA ALA A 346 -27.31 30.07 -10.91
C ALA A 346 -26.99 29.15 -12.10
N ILE A 347 -27.67 29.39 -13.21
CA ILE A 347 -27.47 28.65 -14.47
C ILE A 347 -26.12 29.02 -15.09
N TYR A 348 -25.83 30.32 -15.17
CA TYR A 348 -24.64 30.88 -15.79
C TYR A 348 -23.93 31.79 -14.80
N PHE A 349 -22.90 31.25 -14.13
CA PHE A 349 -22.15 31.98 -13.11
C PHE A 349 -20.65 32.01 -13.43
N PRO A 350 -20.16 33.02 -14.17
CA PRO A 350 -18.73 33.25 -14.29
C PRO A 350 -18.17 33.83 -12.99
N LEU A 351 -17.00 33.35 -12.56
CA LEU A 351 -16.33 33.93 -11.39
C LEU A 351 -15.80 35.33 -11.68
N SER A 352 -15.90 36.21 -10.68
CA SER A 352 -15.23 37.51 -10.68
C SER A 352 -13.71 37.35 -10.68
N ALA A 353 -12.98 38.43 -11.00
CA ALA A 353 -11.51 38.42 -10.91
C ALA A 353 -11.02 38.13 -9.48
N ARG A 354 -11.74 38.65 -8.46
CA ARG A 354 -11.44 38.45 -7.04
C ARG A 354 -11.61 37.01 -6.61
N GLN A 355 -12.73 36.39 -6.98
CA GLN A 355 -13.02 34.97 -6.69
C GLN A 355 -11.99 34.04 -7.35
N LYS A 356 -11.66 34.27 -8.63
CA LYS A 356 -10.60 33.51 -9.33
C LYS A 356 -9.26 33.66 -8.61
N ALA A 357 -8.87 34.90 -8.29
CA ALA A 357 -7.61 35.17 -7.62
C ALA A 357 -7.53 34.51 -6.23
N ALA A 358 -8.61 34.51 -5.45
CA ALA A 358 -8.66 33.85 -4.14
C ALA A 358 -8.43 32.34 -4.25
N ILE A 359 -9.09 31.68 -5.22
CA ILE A 359 -8.94 30.24 -5.45
C ILE A 359 -7.52 29.91 -5.95
N SER A 360 -7.04 30.60 -6.98
CA SER A 360 -5.67 30.41 -7.49
C SER A 360 -4.62 30.67 -6.41
N LYS A 361 -4.82 31.67 -5.55
CA LYS A 361 -3.95 31.93 -4.39
C LYS A 361 -3.91 30.75 -3.43
N ALA A 362 -5.05 30.13 -3.12
CA ALA A 362 -5.07 28.92 -2.28
C ALA A 362 -4.28 27.76 -2.90
N VAL A 363 -4.47 27.52 -4.20
CA VAL A 363 -3.82 26.42 -4.93
C VAL A 363 -2.33 26.67 -5.20
N THR A 364 -1.85 27.91 -5.16
CA THR A 364 -0.44 28.24 -5.46
C THR A 364 0.37 28.65 -4.25
N GLN A 365 -0.22 29.39 -3.29
CA GLN A 365 0.51 29.95 -2.15
C GLN A 365 0.25 29.19 -0.84
N GLY A 366 -0.85 28.45 -0.75
CA GLY A 366 -1.17 27.59 0.39
C GLY A 366 -0.04 26.62 0.72
N ARG A 367 -0.01 26.07 1.94
CA ARG A 367 1.01 25.09 2.37
C ARG A 367 2.47 25.53 2.05
N LYS A 368 2.80 26.80 2.32
CA LYS A 368 4.13 27.41 2.07
C LYS A 368 4.56 27.32 0.60
N GLY A 369 3.66 27.63 -0.33
CA GLY A 369 3.93 27.62 -1.78
C GLY A 369 3.72 26.26 -2.47
N LYS A 370 3.31 25.21 -1.74
CA LYS A 370 2.93 23.91 -2.34
C LYS A 370 1.48 23.91 -2.85
N GLY A 371 0.67 24.84 -2.38
CA GLY A 371 -0.77 24.89 -2.66
C GLY A 371 -1.61 24.03 -1.73
N CYS A 372 -2.76 24.57 -1.32
CA CYS A 372 -3.87 23.77 -0.79
C CYS A 372 -4.53 23.00 -1.93
N VAL A 373 -4.94 21.76 -1.69
CA VAL A 373 -5.78 21.01 -2.63
C VAL A 373 -7.21 21.56 -2.50
N VAL A 374 -7.77 22.15 -3.55
CA VAL A 374 -9.13 22.72 -3.52
C VAL A 374 -10.08 21.83 -4.32
N VAL A 375 -11.16 21.40 -3.69
CA VAL A 375 -12.12 20.43 -4.23
C VAL A 375 -13.51 21.05 -4.28
N PHE A 376 -14.18 20.99 -5.42
CA PHE A 376 -15.52 21.53 -5.63
C PHE A 376 -16.50 20.49 -6.16
N ALA A 377 -17.73 20.55 -5.65
CA ALA A 377 -18.85 19.78 -6.17
C ALA A 377 -19.20 20.22 -7.61
N ALA A 378 -19.46 19.27 -8.51
CA ALA A 378 -19.89 19.58 -9.88
C ALA A 378 -21.32 20.16 -9.94
N GLY A 379 -22.16 19.85 -8.96
CA GLY A 379 -23.56 20.27 -8.87
C GLY A 379 -24.56 19.13 -9.14
N ASN A 380 -25.84 19.39 -8.83
CA ASN A 380 -26.89 18.35 -8.71
C ASN A 380 -28.06 18.53 -9.69
N ALA A 381 -27.88 19.35 -10.75
CA ALA A 381 -28.94 19.66 -11.71
C ALA A 381 -29.04 18.64 -12.86
N ASN A 382 -28.11 17.69 -12.96
CA ASN A 382 -27.85 16.85 -14.11
C ASN A 382 -27.67 17.68 -15.40
N ARG A 383 -26.85 18.72 -15.29
CA ARG A 383 -26.54 19.67 -16.37
C ARG A 383 -25.04 19.75 -16.64
N PRO A 384 -24.64 20.23 -17.82
CA PRO A 384 -23.24 20.42 -18.10
C PRO A 384 -22.64 21.47 -17.15
N VAL A 385 -21.46 21.21 -16.60
CA VAL A 385 -20.69 22.19 -15.80
C VAL A 385 -20.28 23.40 -16.64
N ASN A 386 -20.14 23.21 -17.96
CA ASN A 386 -20.00 24.25 -18.97
C ASN A 386 -20.54 23.72 -20.29
N GLY A 387 -21.58 24.33 -20.83
CA GLY A 387 -22.17 23.87 -22.08
C GLY A 387 -23.47 24.58 -22.45
N MET A 388 -24.08 24.13 -23.55
CA MET A 388 -25.39 24.59 -24.00
C MET A 388 -26.37 23.42 -23.91
N LEU A 389 -27.59 23.68 -23.45
CA LEU A 389 -28.70 22.72 -23.47
C LEU A 389 -29.98 23.43 -23.89
N ASP A 390 -30.84 22.73 -24.63
CA ASP A 390 -32.20 23.21 -24.89
C ASP A 390 -33.09 22.87 -23.70
N GLU A 391 -33.53 23.90 -22.97
CA GLU A 391 -34.31 23.79 -21.74
C GLU A 391 -35.79 24.00 -22.02
N SER A 392 -36.62 23.21 -21.33
CA SER A 392 -38.08 23.34 -21.34
C SER A 392 -38.68 22.71 -20.08
N GLY A 393 -39.91 23.09 -19.73
CA GLY A 393 -40.65 22.47 -18.63
C GLY A 393 -40.23 22.93 -17.24
N TRP A 394 -39.46 24.03 -17.13
CA TRP A 394 -39.17 24.66 -15.86
C TRP A 394 -40.43 25.38 -15.32
N PRO A 395 -40.64 25.44 -13.99
CA PRO A 395 -41.82 26.11 -13.42
C PRO A 395 -41.95 27.55 -13.91
N ASN A 396 -43.14 27.95 -14.34
CA ASN A 396 -43.42 29.29 -14.90
C ASN A 396 -42.53 29.69 -16.09
N ASP A 397 -41.95 28.72 -16.80
CA ASP A 397 -41.03 28.93 -17.94
C ASP A 397 -39.84 29.86 -17.62
N ILE A 398 -39.42 29.94 -16.34
CA ILE A 398 -38.30 30.78 -15.88
C ILE A 398 -36.99 30.46 -16.61
N ILE A 399 -36.86 29.25 -17.16
CA ILE A 399 -35.74 28.81 -17.98
C ILE A 399 -36.31 28.09 -19.19
N SER A 400 -36.04 28.61 -20.38
CA SER A 400 -36.56 28.05 -21.63
C SER A 400 -35.65 28.36 -22.82
N GLY A 401 -35.71 27.50 -23.85
CA GLY A 401 -34.96 27.65 -25.09
C GLY A 401 -33.50 27.22 -24.96
N ARG A 402 -32.63 27.72 -25.84
CA ARG A 402 -31.22 27.35 -25.85
C ARG A 402 -30.44 28.10 -24.76
N VAL A 403 -30.12 27.41 -23.68
CA VAL A 403 -29.54 28.00 -22.46
C VAL A 403 -28.08 27.61 -22.29
N LYS A 404 -27.26 28.59 -21.89
CA LYS A 404 -25.84 28.39 -21.57
C LYS A 404 -25.68 28.13 -20.07
N TRP A 405 -25.11 26.98 -19.73
CA TRP A 405 -24.76 26.59 -18.38
C TRP A 405 -23.28 26.86 -18.10
N LEU A 406 -22.96 27.39 -16.92
CA LEU A 406 -21.61 27.62 -16.44
C LEU A 406 -21.54 27.59 -14.92
N ALA A 407 -20.93 26.56 -14.36
CA ALA A 407 -20.63 26.43 -12.93
C ALA A 407 -19.22 26.98 -12.65
N GLY A 408 -19.08 28.30 -12.48
CA GLY A 408 -17.79 29.00 -12.41
C GLY A 408 -16.75 28.41 -11.46
N PHE A 409 -17.17 28.01 -10.25
CA PHE A 409 -16.29 27.36 -9.28
C PHE A 409 -15.82 26.00 -9.76
N ALA A 410 -16.73 25.16 -10.24
CA ALA A 410 -16.46 23.81 -10.73
C ALA A 410 -15.71 23.76 -12.08
N VAL A 411 -15.56 24.87 -12.79
CA VAL A 411 -14.77 24.92 -14.04
C VAL A 411 -13.47 25.70 -13.89
N HIS A 412 -13.17 26.15 -12.67
CA HIS A 412 -11.92 26.81 -12.38
C HIS A 412 -10.74 25.86 -12.66
N PRO A 413 -9.72 26.27 -13.45
CA PRO A 413 -8.68 25.35 -13.91
C PRO A 413 -7.85 24.74 -12.77
N ASP A 414 -7.73 25.45 -11.65
CA ASP A 414 -6.89 25.04 -10.51
C ASP A 414 -7.61 24.11 -9.52
N VAL A 415 -8.93 23.88 -9.64
CA VAL A 415 -9.67 23.05 -8.68
C VAL A 415 -9.83 21.61 -9.17
N ILE A 416 -10.11 20.71 -8.23
CA ILE A 416 -10.55 19.35 -8.52
C ILE A 416 -12.07 19.32 -8.48
N THR A 417 -12.69 19.16 -9.65
CA THR A 417 -14.14 19.12 -9.79
C THR A 417 -14.64 17.70 -9.68
N VAL A 418 -15.59 17.47 -8.76
CA VAL A 418 -16.03 16.14 -8.36
C VAL A 418 -17.47 15.88 -8.78
N SER A 419 -17.65 14.91 -9.68
CA SER A 419 -18.97 14.34 -10.00
C SER A 419 -19.29 13.14 -9.10
N ALA A 420 -20.53 12.64 -9.18
CA ALA A 420 -21.01 11.58 -8.29
C ALA A 420 -21.31 10.27 -9.03
N SER A 421 -20.86 9.16 -8.45
CA SER A 421 -21.26 7.80 -8.80
C SER A 421 -22.06 7.16 -7.67
N ASN A 422 -23.06 6.34 -7.97
CA ASN A 422 -23.88 5.67 -6.97
C ASN A 422 -23.34 4.28 -6.59
N SER A 423 -23.97 3.66 -5.58
CA SER A 423 -23.63 2.34 -5.05
C SER A 423 -23.76 1.19 -6.06
N LEU A 424 -24.40 1.44 -7.21
CA LEU A 424 -24.53 0.48 -8.31
C LEU A 424 -23.41 0.63 -9.35
N GLY A 425 -22.39 1.45 -9.07
CA GLY A 425 -21.29 1.69 -10.01
C GLY A 425 -21.76 2.43 -11.26
N LYS A 426 -22.74 3.33 -11.11
CA LYS A 426 -23.30 4.13 -12.21
C LYS A 426 -23.21 5.61 -11.90
N LYS A 427 -23.47 6.47 -12.88
CA LYS A 427 -23.62 7.91 -12.63
C LYS A 427 -24.81 8.14 -11.70
N SER A 428 -24.63 8.94 -10.65
CA SER A 428 -25.75 9.42 -9.86
C SER A 428 -26.63 10.33 -10.73
N ALA A 429 -27.94 10.10 -10.73
CA ALA A 429 -28.85 10.74 -11.69
C ALA A 429 -28.73 12.27 -11.69
N TYR A 430 -28.65 12.89 -10.51
CA TYR A 430 -28.48 14.34 -10.35
C TYR A 430 -27.11 14.89 -10.78
N SER A 431 -26.06 14.06 -10.93
CA SER A 431 -24.70 14.57 -11.06
C SER A 431 -24.56 15.43 -12.31
N ASN A 432 -24.11 16.67 -12.15
CA ASN A 432 -23.62 17.48 -13.27
C ASN A 432 -22.41 16.80 -13.92
N TRP A 433 -22.20 17.11 -15.20
CA TRP A 433 -21.27 16.40 -16.09
C TRP A 433 -20.58 17.35 -17.07
N GLY A 434 -19.63 16.85 -17.86
CA GLY A 434 -19.02 17.57 -18.97
C GLY A 434 -17.51 17.72 -18.87
N VAL A 435 -16.97 18.55 -19.77
CA VAL A 435 -15.54 18.89 -19.79
C VAL A 435 -15.23 19.79 -18.59
N GLY A 436 -14.33 19.33 -17.71
CA GLY A 436 -13.94 20.03 -16.48
C GLY A 436 -14.08 19.16 -15.23
N VAL A 437 -14.88 18.09 -15.27
CA VAL A 437 -14.93 17.08 -14.21
C VAL A 437 -13.56 16.38 -14.13
N SER A 438 -12.91 16.40 -12.96
CA SER A 438 -11.58 15.80 -12.79
C SER A 438 -11.69 14.33 -12.42
N VAL A 439 -12.48 14.01 -11.41
CA VAL A 439 -12.74 12.64 -10.92
C VAL A 439 -14.18 12.54 -10.43
N CYS A 440 -14.67 11.32 -10.20
CA CYS A 440 -15.91 11.11 -9.46
C CYS A 440 -15.64 10.43 -8.11
N ALA A 441 -16.65 10.45 -7.24
CA ALA A 441 -16.65 9.68 -6.00
C ALA A 441 -18.04 9.14 -5.65
N PRO A 442 -18.12 8.10 -4.79
CA PRO A 442 -19.37 7.53 -4.30
C PRO A 442 -20.32 8.54 -3.65
N SER A 443 -21.61 8.39 -3.94
CA SER A 443 -22.71 9.16 -3.36
C SER A 443 -24.05 8.40 -3.47
N ASN A 444 -25.15 9.02 -3.04
CA ASN A 444 -26.51 8.52 -3.24
C ASN A 444 -26.98 8.67 -4.70
N ASN A 445 -28.22 8.24 -4.96
CA ASN A 445 -28.84 8.34 -6.28
C ASN A 445 -30.18 9.11 -6.23
N ALA A 446 -30.21 10.32 -5.69
CA ALA A 446 -31.44 11.13 -5.68
C ALA A 446 -31.86 11.62 -7.10
N PRO A 447 -33.14 12.04 -7.29
CA PRO A 447 -33.54 12.79 -8.47
C PRO A 447 -32.76 14.12 -8.63
N PRO A 448 -32.49 14.56 -9.87
CA PRO A 448 -31.88 15.86 -10.16
C PRO A 448 -32.69 17.04 -9.61
N GLY A 449 -32.00 18.04 -9.07
CA GLY A 449 -32.63 19.23 -8.51
C GLY A 449 -31.64 20.36 -8.23
N MET A 450 -32.18 21.56 -8.13
CA MET A 450 -31.40 22.74 -7.73
C MET A 450 -32.28 23.78 -7.05
N TRP A 451 -31.66 24.62 -6.24
CA TRP A 451 -32.31 25.81 -5.70
C TRP A 451 -32.25 26.95 -6.71
N LEU A 452 -33.29 27.79 -6.76
CA LEU A 452 -33.35 29.07 -7.46
C LEU A 452 -34.08 30.09 -6.57
N GLN A 453 -33.73 31.37 -6.69
CA GLN A 453 -34.24 32.42 -5.79
C GLN A 453 -35.76 32.61 -5.85
N GLU A 454 -36.36 32.49 -7.04
CA GLU A 454 -37.80 32.72 -7.24
C GLU A 454 -38.66 31.50 -6.88
N THR A 455 -38.10 30.29 -6.93
CA THR A 455 -38.87 29.04 -6.82
C THR A 455 -38.46 28.15 -5.65
N GLY A 456 -37.36 28.47 -4.97
CA GLY A 456 -36.75 27.60 -3.97
C GLY A 456 -36.12 26.36 -4.60
N TYR A 457 -36.08 25.25 -3.85
CA TYR A 457 -35.59 23.97 -4.38
C TYR A 457 -36.61 23.33 -5.31
N ILE A 458 -36.19 23.03 -6.53
CA ILE A 458 -37.03 22.39 -7.55
C ILE A 458 -36.30 21.20 -8.18
N GLY A 459 -37.07 20.19 -8.57
CA GLY A 459 -36.57 19.12 -9.44
C GLY A 459 -36.30 19.69 -10.83
N THR A 460 -35.13 19.40 -11.41
CA THR A 460 -34.84 19.90 -12.77
C THR A 460 -35.68 19.13 -13.80
N PRO A 461 -36.17 19.77 -14.86
CA PRO A 461 -36.97 19.12 -15.88
C PRO A 461 -36.12 18.32 -16.90
N PRO A 462 -36.66 17.27 -17.52
CA PRO A 462 -37.88 16.57 -17.14
C PRO A 462 -37.75 16.01 -15.70
N VAL A 463 -38.76 16.23 -14.86
CA VAL A 463 -38.68 15.86 -13.45
C VAL A 463 -38.77 14.34 -13.32
N LEU A 464 -37.75 13.72 -12.73
CA LEU A 464 -37.80 12.30 -12.37
C LEU A 464 -38.70 12.11 -11.15
N LYS A 465 -39.76 11.30 -11.31
CA LYS A 465 -40.69 10.97 -10.23
C LYS A 465 -40.32 9.62 -9.62
N GLY A 466 -40.30 9.55 -8.29
CA GLY A 466 -40.07 8.32 -7.54
C GLY A 466 -38.64 8.13 -7.03
N THR A 467 -38.42 7.01 -6.37
CA THR A 467 -37.14 6.62 -5.80
C THR A 467 -36.29 5.90 -6.85
N LEU A 468 -35.05 6.33 -7.00
CA LEU A 468 -34.08 5.65 -7.85
C LEU A 468 -33.26 4.66 -7.02
N PRO A 469 -32.84 3.52 -7.60
CA PRO A 469 -32.09 2.52 -6.86
C PRO A 469 -30.67 3.00 -6.54
N GLY A 470 -30.12 2.55 -5.42
CA GLY A 470 -28.83 2.95 -4.89
C GLY A 470 -28.92 3.40 -3.44
N LEU A 471 -27.87 3.13 -2.67
CA LEU A 471 -27.80 3.46 -1.25
C LEU A 471 -27.35 4.92 -1.03
N GLY A 472 -27.79 5.52 0.08
CA GLY A 472 -27.26 6.80 0.56
C GLY A 472 -25.88 6.66 1.22
N VAL A 473 -25.21 7.78 1.44
CA VAL A 473 -23.94 7.83 2.18
C VAL A 473 -24.26 7.91 3.66
N PHE A 474 -23.87 6.87 4.42
CA PHE A 474 -24.06 6.86 5.86
C PHE A 474 -22.99 7.72 6.55
N THR A 475 -23.38 8.77 7.27
CA THR A 475 -22.43 9.71 7.88
C THR A 475 -23.00 10.41 9.11
N THR A 476 -22.21 11.28 9.74
CA THR A 476 -22.65 12.11 10.88
C THR A 476 -23.76 13.07 10.46
N ASP A 477 -24.61 13.38 11.40
CA ASP A 477 -25.65 14.40 11.32
C ASP A 477 -25.53 15.30 12.55
N ARG A 478 -26.35 16.35 12.65
CA ARG A 478 -26.38 17.17 13.86
C ARG A 478 -26.80 16.37 15.07
N MET A 479 -26.32 16.77 16.24
CA MET A 479 -26.72 16.12 17.50
C MET A 479 -28.25 16.11 17.68
N GLY A 480 -28.78 14.97 18.09
CA GLY A 480 -30.21 14.80 18.39
C GLY A 480 -31.09 14.62 17.16
N ALA A 481 -32.28 15.24 17.15
CA ALA A 481 -33.31 15.04 16.13
C ALA A 481 -33.50 16.24 15.18
N ALA A 482 -32.57 17.19 15.20
CA ALA A 482 -32.63 18.42 14.39
C ALA A 482 -32.02 18.26 12.99
N GLY A 483 -31.37 17.12 12.73
CA GLY A 483 -30.69 16.80 11.48
C GLY A 483 -31.61 16.33 10.36
N TYR A 484 -31.01 15.68 9.35
CA TYR A 484 -31.71 14.91 8.33
C TYR A 484 -32.54 13.77 8.92
N ASP A 485 -32.00 13.12 9.95
CA ASP A 485 -32.64 12.00 10.64
C ASP A 485 -32.86 12.31 12.12
N GLN A 486 -33.71 11.51 12.77
CA GLN A 486 -33.93 11.59 14.23
C GLN A 486 -32.79 10.93 15.03
N SER A 487 -31.54 11.15 14.60
CA SER A 487 -30.33 10.72 15.27
C SER A 487 -29.13 11.58 14.84
N GLU A 488 -28.02 11.47 15.56
CA GLU A 488 -26.75 12.12 15.21
C GLU A 488 -26.03 11.49 13.98
N PHE A 489 -26.69 10.59 13.27
CA PHE A 489 -26.22 10.02 12.00
C PHE A 489 -27.34 10.03 10.97
N THR A 490 -26.98 10.06 9.70
CA THR A 490 -27.94 9.94 8.59
C THR A 490 -27.55 8.85 7.60
N ALA A 491 -28.54 8.15 7.05
CA ALA A 491 -28.36 7.17 5.98
C ALA A 491 -28.61 7.73 4.57
N TYR A 492 -29.07 8.98 4.47
CA TYR A 492 -29.62 9.54 3.23
C TYR A 492 -28.74 10.58 2.56
N PHE A 493 -27.62 10.95 3.18
CA PHE A 493 -26.73 11.99 2.67
C PHE A 493 -26.21 11.64 1.26
N GLY A 494 -25.98 12.66 0.44
CA GLY A 494 -25.62 12.46 -0.95
C GLY A 494 -25.39 13.74 -1.72
N GLY A 495 -25.71 13.73 -3.01
CA GLY A 495 -25.31 14.80 -3.91
C GLY A 495 -23.83 14.71 -4.28
N THR A 496 -23.40 15.56 -5.21
CA THR A 496 -21.96 15.84 -5.41
C THR A 496 -21.33 16.41 -4.13
N SER A 497 -22.16 16.91 -3.20
CA SER A 497 -21.80 17.31 -1.84
C SER A 497 -21.28 16.21 -0.93
N SER A 498 -21.63 14.94 -1.15
CA SER A 498 -21.00 13.82 -0.42
C SER A 498 -19.79 13.25 -1.17
N ALA A 499 -19.78 13.34 -2.50
CA ALA A 499 -18.65 12.93 -3.32
C ALA A 499 -17.41 13.82 -3.08
N THR A 500 -17.62 15.13 -2.93
CA THR A 500 -16.57 16.12 -2.68
C THR A 500 -15.74 15.84 -1.41
N PRO A 501 -16.33 15.61 -0.22
CA PRO A 501 -15.58 15.29 1.00
C PRO A 501 -14.92 13.91 0.94
N VAL A 502 -15.45 12.96 0.16
CA VAL A 502 -14.73 11.69 -0.11
C VAL A 502 -13.38 11.99 -0.79
N VAL A 503 -13.39 12.77 -1.87
CA VAL A 503 -12.15 13.16 -2.59
C VAL A 503 -11.23 13.98 -1.69
N ALA A 504 -11.78 14.89 -0.88
CA ALA A 504 -11.01 15.68 0.07
C ALA A 504 -10.29 14.79 1.11
N GLY A 505 -10.97 13.77 1.62
CA GLY A 505 -10.39 12.78 2.52
C GLY A 505 -9.26 11.98 1.85
N VAL A 506 -9.45 11.50 0.62
CA VAL A 506 -8.38 10.78 -0.11
C VAL A 506 -7.18 11.68 -0.37
N ALA A 507 -7.40 12.95 -0.75
CA ALA A 507 -6.33 13.93 -0.89
C ALA A 507 -5.56 14.14 0.43
N ALA A 508 -6.26 14.11 1.56
CA ALA A 508 -5.64 14.22 2.88
C ALA A 508 -4.79 12.97 3.24
N LEU A 509 -5.25 11.77 2.90
CA LEU A 509 -4.44 10.54 3.03
C LEU A 509 -3.17 10.61 2.18
N VAL A 510 -3.29 11.04 0.92
CA VAL A 510 -2.15 11.26 0.00
C VAL A 510 -1.12 12.23 0.59
N LEU A 511 -1.57 13.36 1.13
CA LEU A 511 -0.69 14.35 1.77
C LEU A 511 -0.09 13.86 3.09
N SER A 512 -0.76 12.93 3.77
CA SER A 512 -0.27 12.35 5.03
C SER A 512 0.91 11.41 4.79
N VAL A 513 0.92 10.65 3.68
CA VAL A 513 2.10 9.88 3.29
C VAL A 513 3.16 10.73 2.59
N ASN A 514 2.78 11.79 1.88
CA ASN A 514 3.71 12.64 1.17
C ASN A 514 3.35 14.15 1.26
N PRO A 515 3.85 14.86 2.29
CA PRO A 515 3.56 16.27 2.49
C PRO A 515 4.38 17.22 1.60
N THR A 516 5.27 16.71 0.74
CA THR A 516 6.03 17.54 -0.22
C THR A 516 5.29 17.80 -1.51
N LEU A 517 4.28 16.98 -1.83
CA LEU A 517 3.46 17.14 -3.03
C LEU A 517 2.79 18.51 -3.09
N THR A 518 2.85 19.11 -4.27
CA THR A 518 2.05 20.27 -4.65
C THR A 518 0.59 19.89 -4.88
N ALA A 519 -0.32 20.86 -4.81
CA ALA A 519 -1.74 20.64 -5.09
C ALA A 519 -1.98 20.02 -6.48
N GLN A 520 -1.20 20.44 -7.49
CA GLN A 520 -1.30 19.89 -8.84
C GLN A 520 -0.79 18.44 -8.93
N GLU A 521 0.24 18.08 -8.17
CA GLU A 521 0.69 16.68 -8.11
C GLU A 521 -0.32 15.77 -7.42
N VAL A 522 -0.97 16.25 -6.34
CA VAL A 522 -2.07 15.52 -5.69
C VAL A 522 -3.21 15.30 -6.68
N ARG A 523 -3.64 16.34 -7.41
CA ARG A 523 -4.65 16.21 -8.47
C ARG A 523 -4.27 15.12 -9.48
N ARG A 524 -3.04 15.15 -10.02
CA ARG A 524 -2.57 14.14 -10.97
C ARG A 524 -2.57 12.74 -10.38
N ILE A 525 -2.16 12.57 -9.12
CA ILE A 525 -2.21 11.26 -8.44
C ILE A 525 -3.64 10.74 -8.38
N LEU A 526 -4.60 11.58 -7.97
CA LEU A 526 -6.01 11.19 -7.90
C LEU A 526 -6.57 10.81 -9.28
N GLU A 527 -6.24 11.58 -10.33
CA GLU A 527 -6.66 11.31 -11.72
C GLU A 527 -6.03 10.01 -12.28
N GLN A 528 -4.73 9.79 -12.05
CA GLN A 528 -3.98 8.64 -12.59
C GLN A 528 -4.29 7.32 -11.87
N SER A 529 -4.66 7.40 -10.60
CA SER A 529 -4.96 6.22 -9.76
C SER A 529 -6.44 5.83 -9.75
N ALA A 530 -7.32 6.65 -10.35
CA ALA A 530 -8.76 6.43 -10.34
C ALA A 530 -9.17 5.12 -11.05
N ASP A 531 -10.17 4.46 -10.49
CA ASP A 531 -10.82 3.30 -11.09
C ASP A 531 -11.82 3.74 -12.17
N LYS A 532 -11.77 3.09 -13.33
CA LYS A 532 -12.70 3.37 -14.43
C LYS A 532 -14.07 2.77 -14.12
N ILE A 533 -15.09 3.61 -14.04
CA ILE A 533 -16.51 3.22 -14.09
C ILE A 533 -16.99 3.36 -15.53
N VAL A 534 -17.44 2.27 -16.14
CA VAL A 534 -18.07 2.29 -17.46
C VAL A 534 -19.58 2.18 -17.28
N ASP A 535 -20.28 3.26 -17.62
CA ASP A 535 -21.75 3.32 -17.60
C ASP A 535 -22.25 3.58 -19.02
N SER A 536 -22.64 2.51 -19.69
CA SER A 536 -23.12 2.58 -21.07
C SER A 536 -24.60 2.96 -21.17
N ASP A 537 -25.35 2.93 -20.07
CA ASP A 537 -26.79 3.18 -20.05
C ASP A 537 -27.08 4.66 -20.32
N PRO A 538 -28.27 5.00 -20.87
CA PRO A 538 -28.66 6.39 -20.98
C PRO A 538 -28.99 6.93 -19.59
N ASP A 539 -28.62 8.18 -19.30
CA ASP A 539 -29.05 8.80 -18.05
C ASP A 539 -30.59 8.86 -18.02
N PRO A 540 -31.22 8.64 -16.85
CA PRO A 540 -32.67 8.49 -16.78
C PRO A 540 -33.47 9.76 -17.07
N GLN A 541 -32.84 10.95 -17.03
CA GLN A 541 -33.54 12.22 -17.21
C GLN A 541 -33.42 12.76 -18.64
N LEU A 542 -32.21 12.83 -19.18
CA LEU A 542 -31.95 13.46 -20.49
C LEU A 542 -31.70 12.42 -21.60
N GLY A 543 -31.58 11.13 -21.25
CA GLY A 543 -31.31 10.05 -22.20
C GLY A 543 -29.91 10.08 -22.81
N ILE A 544 -28.99 10.89 -22.29
CA ILE A 544 -27.64 11.05 -22.83
C ILE A 544 -26.75 9.88 -22.40
N ARG A 545 -25.71 9.59 -23.18
CA ARG A 545 -24.72 8.54 -22.87
C ARG A 545 -23.32 9.14 -22.90
N MET A 546 -22.71 9.33 -21.74
CA MET A 546 -21.35 9.87 -21.65
C MET A 546 -20.47 9.20 -20.58
N GLY A 547 -20.83 7.99 -20.15
CA GLY A 547 -20.07 7.20 -19.18
C GLY A 547 -18.88 6.45 -19.76
N ASN A 548 -18.73 6.40 -21.09
CA ASN A 548 -17.57 5.82 -21.75
C ASN A 548 -16.34 6.74 -21.66
N TYR A 549 -15.14 6.15 -21.69
CA TYR A 549 -13.88 6.88 -21.73
C TYR A 549 -13.38 7.06 -23.16
N ASP A 550 -12.82 8.22 -23.44
CA ASP A 550 -12.14 8.49 -24.70
C ASP A 550 -10.73 7.85 -24.76
N LYS A 551 -10.00 8.09 -25.85
CA LYS A 551 -8.62 7.61 -26.04
C LYS A 551 -7.62 8.11 -24.99
N ASN A 552 -7.94 9.19 -24.28
CA ASN A 552 -7.11 9.74 -23.21
C ASN A 552 -7.51 9.19 -21.84
N GLY A 553 -8.46 8.26 -21.79
CA GLY A 553 -8.99 7.72 -20.56
C GLY A 553 -9.87 8.71 -19.79
N TYR A 554 -10.53 9.64 -20.48
CA TYR A 554 -11.44 10.64 -19.88
C TYR A 554 -12.91 10.36 -20.23
N SER A 555 -13.79 10.43 -19.23
CA SER A 555 -15.25 10.35 -19.34
C SER A 555 -15.87 11.69 -18.95
N GLN A 556 -16.89 12.14 -19.68
CA GLN A 556 -17.60 13.37 -19.29
C GLN A 556 -18.49 13.19 -18.05
N TRP A 557 -18.83 11.96 -17.68
CA TRP A 557 -19.56 11.68 -16.44
C TRP A 557 -18.64 11.49 -15.24
N PHE A 558 -17.50 10.84 -15.44
CA PHE A 558 -16.63 10.37 -14.36
C PHE A 558 -15.25 11.04 -14.31
N GLY A 559 -14.96 11.97 -15.23
CA GLY A 559 -13.62 12.53 -15.40
C GLY A 559 -12.61 11.43 -15.72
N TYR A 560 -11.51 11.38 -14.98
CA TYR A 560 -10.54 10.30 -15.06
C TYR A 560 -10.95 9.02 -14.31
N GLY A 561 -12.10 9.00 -13.64
CA GLY A 561 -12.68 7.83 -12.98
C GLY A 561 -13.03 8.09 -11.52
N LYS A 562 -13.48 7.03 -10.84
CA LYS A 562 -13.77 7.04 -9.41
C LYS A 562 -12.48 7.03 -8.61
N VAL A 563 -12.34 7.95 -7.66
CA VAL A 563 -11.20 7.98 -6.74
C VAL A 563 -10.98 6.61 -6.07
N ASN A 564 -9.72 6.17 -6.03
CA ASN A 564 -9.29 4.96 -5.32
C ASN A 564 -8.26 5.35 -4.25
N ALA A 565 -8.64 5.22 -2.97
CA ALA A 565 -7.82 5.63 -1.85
C ALA A 565 -6.50 4.87 -1.79
N PHE A 566 -6.55 3.54 -1.95
CA PHE A 566 -5.37 2.68 -1.86
C PHE A 566 -4.34 3.00 -2.96
N LYS A 567 -4.78 3.02 -4.22
CA LYS A 567 -3.88 3.31 -5.36
C LYS A 567 -3.29 4.71 -5.26
N ALA A 568 -4.09 5.70 -4.84
CA ALA A 568 -3.62 7.07 -4.66
C ALA A 568 -2.54 7.18 -3.58
N VAL A 569 -2.78 6.57 -2.40
CA VAL A 569 -1.83 6.55 -1.29
C VAL A 569 -0.55 5.80 -1.66
N GLN A 570 -0.66 4.63 -2.29
CA GLN A 570 0.49 3.85 -2.75
C GLN A 570 1.33 4.65 -3.77
N MET A 571 0.69 5.32 -4.70
CA MET A 571 1.39 6.17 -5.69
C MET A 571 2.10 7.35 -5.02
N ALA A 572 1.49 7.97 -4.02
CA ALA A 572 2.08 9.06 -3.25
C ALA A 572 3.28 8.60 -2.40
N GLN A 573 3.18 7.42 -1.78
CA GLN A 573 4.26 6.78 -1.02
C GLN A 573 5.44 6.45 -1.94
N ASN A 574 5.20 5.82 -3.09
CA ASN A 574 6.23 5.54 -4.09
C ASN A 574 6.88 6.84 -4.60
N ARG A 575 6.08 7.88 -4.87
CA ARG A 575 6.63 9.19 -5.25
C ARG A 575 7.39 9.86 -4.13
N ARG A 576 7.10 9.63 -2.85
CA ARG A 576 7.93 10.15 -1.76
C ARG A 576 9.29 9.48 -1.75
N MET A 577 9.31 8.17 -1.94
CA MET A 577 10.56 7.42 -2.10
C MET A 577 11.38 7.91 -3.30
N VAL A 578 10.73 8.30 -4.41
CA VAL A 578 11.37 8.86 -5.61
C VAL A 578 11.69 10.37 -5.49
N GLN A 579 10.88 11.20 -4.81
CA GLN A 579 11.20 12.63 -4.56
C GLN A 579 12.30 12.80 -3.52
N GLN A 580 12.47 11.79 -2.67
CA GLN A 580 13.67 11.64 -1.85
C GLN A 580 14.87 11.23 -2.70
N GLN A 581 14.75 10.94 -4.01
CA GLN A 581 15.89 10.64 -4.89
C GLN A 581 16.50 11.89 -5.55
N ILE A 582 17.74 12.17 -5.13
CA ILE A 582 18.91 12.57 -5.94
C ILE A 582 18.85 13.94 -6.64
N SER A 583 19.33 14.97 -5.94
CA SER A 583 19.69 16.27 -6.52
C SER A 583 20.92 16.22 -7.43
N ARG A 584 21.81 15.25 -7.19
CA ARG A 584 23.07 15.09 -7.92
C ARG A 584 23.55 13.63 -7.88
N ASN A 585 23.91 13.08 -9.04
CA ASN A 585 24.62 11.81 -9.10
C ASN A 585 26.14 12.04 -9.02
N ILE A 586 26.82 11.27 -8.20
CA ILE A 586 28.26 11.14 -8.20
C ILE A 586 28.63 9.71 -8.61
N SER A 587 29.60 9.61 -9.50
CA SER A 587 30.06 8.35 -10.08
C SER A 587 31.56 8.31 -9.92
N LYS A 588 32.07 7.35 -9.15
CA LYS A 588 33.49 7.11 -8.95
C LYS A 588 33.81 5.66 -9.22
N GLU A 589 34.97 5.41 -9.81
CA GLU A 589 35.41 4.06 -10.15
C GLU A 589 36.86 3.84 -9.72
N ASN A 590 37.20 2.58 -9.50
CA ASN A 590 38.55 2.12 -9.29
C ASN A 590 38.83 0.99 -10.28
N THR A 591 39.73 1.26 -11.22
CA THR A 591 40.17 0.34 -12.29
C THR A 591 41.48 -0.37 -11.94
N GLN A 592 42.02 -0.16 -10.74
CA GLN A 592 43.23 -0.85 -10.29
C GLN A 592 42.89 -2.31 -9.98
N SER A 593 43.46 -3.22 -10.77
CA SER A 593 43.34 -4.64 -10.51
C SER A 593 44.13 -5.05 -9.27
N VAL A 594 43.50 -5.82 -8.38
CA VAL A 594 44.13 -6.31 -7.15
C VAL A 594 43.89 -7.82 -7.02
N ALA A 595 44.95 -8.56 -6.71
CA ALA A 595 44.86 -9.99 -6.45
C ALA A 595 44.01 -10.26 -5.21
N ILE A 596 43.11 -11.24 -5.29
CA ILE A 596 42.33 -11.72 -4.16
C ILE A 596 43.18 -12.79 -3.45
N PRO A 597 43.60 -12.58 -2.19
CA PRO A 597 44.40 -13.55 -1.47
C PRO A 597 43.57 -14.78 -1.14
N ASP A 598 44.08 -15.94 -1.55
CA ASP A 598 43.49 -17.26 -1.31
C ASP A 598 43.31 -17.53 0.19
N ASN A 599 42.15 -18.08 0.57
CA ASN A 599 41.77 -18.48 1.92
C ASN A 599 42.20 -17.49 3.03
N ASN A 600 41.97 -16.20 2.81
CA ASN A 600 42.36 -15.17 3.75
C ASN A 600 41.11 -14.46 4.31
N PRO A 601 40.80 -14.59 5.61
CA PRO A 601 39.59 -13.99 6.19
C PRO A 601 39.61 -12.45 6.17
N ASN A 602 40.77 -11.83 5.98
CA ASN A 602 40.88 -10.38 5.79
C ASN A 602 40.60 -9.96 4.34
N GLY A 603 40.68 -10.88 3.39
CA GLY A 603 40.47 -10.65 1.96
C GLY A 603 41.38 -9.57 1.38
N VAL A 604 40.89 -8.94 0.32
CA VAL A 604 41.45 -7.73 -0.27
C VAL A 604 40.43 -6.60 -0.17
N SER A 605 40.90 -5.37 0.02
CA SER A 605 40.05 -4.17 -0.01
C SER A 605 40.53 -3.20 -1.09
N SER A 606 39.59 -2.70 -1.90
CA SER A 606 39.82 -1.65 -2.88
C SER A 606 39.03 -0.41 -2.49
N LEU A 607 39.63 0.78 -2.60
CA LEU A 607 39.09 2.03 -2.04
C LEU A 607 38.54 2.96 -3.12
N ILE A 608 37.45 3.65 -2.79
CA ILE A 608 36.94 4.84 -3.49
C ILE A 608 36.70 5.93 -2.44
N ALA A 609 37.33 7.09 -2.62
CA ALA A 609 37.15 8.25 -1.74
C ALA A 609 36.07 9.19 -2.28
N ILE A 610 35.10 9.53 -1.43
CA ILE A 610 34.01 10.47 -1.72
C ILE A 610 34.15 11.71 -0.83
N THR A 611 33.99 12.89 -1.43
CA THR A 611 34.17 14.18 -0.73
C THR A 611 32.85 14.85 -0.35
N GLU A 612 31.75 14.41 -0.95
CA GLU A 612 30.43 14.97 -0.81
C GLU A 612 29.84 14.62 0.56
N THR A 613 29.36 15.65 1.28
CA THR A 613 28.77 15.50 2.61
C THR A 613 27.27 15.19 2.57
N SER A 614 26.64 15.33 1.41
CA SER A 614 25.20 15.14 1.24
C SER A 614 24.78 13.71 1.61
N PRO A 615 23.58 13.54 2.18
CA PRO A 615 23.05 12.23 2.50
C PRO A 615 22.80 11.42 1.23
N ILE A 616 23.14 10.14 1.23
CA ILE A 616 22.89 9.23 0.11
C ILE A 616 21.38 9.00 -0.03
N GLN A 617 20.87 9.06 -1.24
CA GLN A 617 19.47 8.84 -1.60
C GLN A 617 19.29 7.70 -2.61
N ASP A 618 20.35 7.35 -3.35
CA ASP A 618 20.45 6.12 -4.16
C ASP A 618 21.89 5.63 -4.16
N ILE A 619 22.09 4.33 -4.37
CA ILE A 619 23.40 3.71 -4.37
C ILE A 619 23.41 2.53 -5.33
N GLN A 620 24.43 2.48 -6.18
CA GLN A 620 24.71 1.36 -7.06
C GLN A 620 26.19 1.00 -7.01
N VAL A 621 26.47 -0.30 -6.99
CA VAL A 621 27.84 -0.83 -7.00
C VAL A 621 27.98 -1.75 -8.20
N THR A 622 28.80 -1.37 -9.17
CA THR A 622 29.17 -2.25 -10.28
C THR A 622 30.49 -2.92 -9.97
N VAL A 623 30.59 -4.23 -10.15
CA VAL A 623 31.83 -4.98 -9.91
C VAL A 623 32.20 -5.83 -11.12
N GLU A 624 33.50 -5.99 -11.34
CA GLU A 624 34.09 -6.94 -12.28
C GLU A 624 35.18 -7.75 -11.57
N ILE A 625 34.95 -9.05 -11.39
CA ILE A 625 35.86 -9.98 -10.73
C ILE A 625 36.08 -11.18 -11.65
N GLU A 626 37.34 -11.59 -11.78
CA GLU A 626 37.70 -12.88 -12.36
C GLU A 626 38.20 -13.79 -11.23
N HIS A 627 37.67 -14.99 -11.13
CA HIS A 627 38.09 -15.99 -10.15
C HIS A 627 38.09 -17.36 -10.81
N SER A 628 38.97 -18.27 -10.40
CA SER A 628 38.90 -19.66 -10.89
C SER A 628 37.62 -20.37 -10.43
N PHE A 629 36.96 -19.84 -9.38
CA PHE A 629 35.74 -20.37 -8.81
C PHE A 629 34.96 -19.33 -7.97
N LEU A 630 33.90 -18.71 -8.51
CA LEU A 630 33.22 -17.59 -7.82
C LEU A 630 32.34 -18.00 -6.64
N GLY A 631 32.08 -19.28 -6.43
CA GLY A 631 31.46 -19.75 -5.19
C GLY A 631 32.38 -19.66 -3.97
N ASP A 632 33.66 -19.30 -4.14
CA ASP A 632 34.58 -19.13 -3.02
C ASP A 632 34.61 -17.73 -2.42
N ILE A 633 34.05 -16.77 -3.15
CA ILE A 633 34.18 -15.37 -2.78
C ILE A 633 32.94 -14.84 -2.09
N GLU A 634 33.18 -13.94 -1.15
CA GLU A 634 32.21 -12.97 -0.67
C GLU A 634 32.63 -11.57 -1.14
N VAL A 635 31.66 -10.75 -1.56
CA VAL A 635 31.88 -9.36 -1.93
C VAL A 635 31.07 -8.47 -1.00
N TRP A 636 31.75 -7.60 -0.29
CA TRP A 636 31.18 -6.67 0.68
C TRP A 636 31.42 -5.23 0.25
N LEU A 637 30.43 -4.37 0.44
CA LEU A 637 30.60 -2.92 0.47
C LEU A 637 30.77 -2.47 1.92
N VAL A 638 31.84 -1.75 2.22
CA VAL A 638 32.12 -1.17 3.54
C VAL A 638 32.04 0.35 3.45
N ALA A 639 31.21 0.95 4.28
CA ALA A 639 31.02 2.38 4.38
C ALA A 639 32.12 3.05 5.24
N PRO A 640 32.28 4.40 5.16
CA PRO A 640 33.32 5.12 5.89
C PRO A 640 33.25 5.03 7.43
N ASP A 641 32.07 4.76 7.97
CA ASP A 641 31.81 4.56 9.40
C ASP A 641 32.08 3.12 9.87
N GLY A 642 32.37 2.20 8.95
CA GLY A 642 32.66 0.79 9.22
C GLY A 642 31.47 -0.16 9.03
N ASP A 643 30.28 0.35 8.72
CA ASP A 643 29.12 -0.48 8.42
C ASP A 643 29.31 -1.21 7.08
N GLN A 644 28.82 -2.44 6.98
CA GLN A 644 29.07 -3.30 5.81
C GLN A 644 27.79 -3.97 5.28
N VAL A 645 27.70 -4.12 3.96
CA VAL A 645 26.65 -4.88 3.24
C VAL A 645 27.30 -5.97 2.40
N LEU A 646 26.80 -7.19 2.51
CA LEU A 646 27.14 -8.27 1.58
C LEU A 646 26.43 -8.02 0.25
N LEU A 647 27.21 -7.78 -0.80
CA LEU A 647 26.70 -7.62 -2.17
C LEU A 647 26.56 -8.96 -2.88
N GLN A 648 27.54 -9.84 -2.70
CA GLN A 648 27.59 -11.15 -3.33
C GLN A 648 28.02 -12.19 -2.31
N ASN A 649 27.14 -13.16 -2.05
CA ASN A 649 27.51 -14.35 -1.31
C ASN A 649 28.10 -15.41 -2.26
N ARG A 650 28.59 -16.51 -1.67
CA ARG A 650 29.21 -17.71 -2.24
C ARG A 650 28.30 -18.59 -3.12
N THR A 651 27.27 -17.98 -3.73
CA THR A 651 26.21 -18.65 -4.49
C THR A 651 26.49 -18.76 -5.99
N LEU A 652 27.61 -18.21 -6.47
CA LEU A 652 27.94 -18.16 -7.91
C LEU A 652 28.55 -19.44 -8.47
N GLY A 653 29.02 -20.34 -7.58
CA GLY A 653 29.58 -21.65 -7.95
C GLY A 653 30.71 -21.60 -8.97
N VAL A 654 30.67 -22.52 -9.95
CA VAL A 654 31.71 -22.72 -10.98
C VAL A 654 31.92 -21.56 -11.94
N LYS A 655 31.16 -20.46 -11.81
CA LYS A 655 31.37 -19.28 -12.67
C LYS A 655 32.77 -18.73 -12.43
N THR A 656 33.38 -18.21 -13.48
CA THR A 656 34.74 -17.66 -13.42
C THR A 656 34.80 -16.15 -13.62
N GLN A 657 33.69 -15.53 -14.03
CA GLN A 657 33.58 -14.09 -14.25
C GLN A 657 32.30 -13.55 -13.61
N LEU A 658 32.45 -12.52 -12.77
CA LEU A 658 31.37 -11.78 -12.17
C LEU A 658 31.40 -10.38 -12.74
N LYS A 659 30.39 -10.03 -13.54
CA LYS A 659 30.16 -8.67 -14.01
C LYS A 659 28.71 -8.31 -13.73
N THR A 660 28.48 -7.55 -12.68
CA THR A 660 27.12 -7.25 -12.23
C THR A 660 27.03 -5.88 -11.55
N THR A 661 25.81 -5.39 -11.40
CA THR A 661 25.49 -4.14 -10.69
C THR A 661 24.49 -4.43 -9.59
N TYR A 662 24.84 -4.07 -8.36
CA TYR A 662 24.01 -4.12 -7.17
C TYR A 662 23.38 -2.75 -6.93
N ASN A 663 22.10 -2.72 -6.59
CA ASN A 663 21.34 -1.49 -6.35
C ASN A 663 20.18 -1.74 -5.37
N LEU A 664 19.42 -0.70 -5.05
CA LEU A 664 18.31 -0.78 -4.09
C LEU A 664 17.14 -1.70 -4.51
N GLN A 665 17.10 -2.19 -5.76
CA GLN A 665 16.07 -3.13 -6.25
C GLN A 665 16.49 -4.59 -6.11
N ASN A 666 17.76 -4.90 -6.32
CA ASN A 666 18.29 -6.27 -6.28
C ASN A 666 19.20 -6.55 -5.07
N THR A 667 19.47 -5.55 -4.23
CA THR A 667 20.26 -5.68 -2.99
C THR A 667 19.69 -4.72 -1.95
N LEU A 668 18.56 -5.11 -1.34
CA LEU A 668 17.78 -4.26 -0.43
C LEU A 668 18.58 -3.75 0.78
N TYR A 669 19.58 -4.50 1.25
CA TYR A 669 20.43 -4.12 2.38
C TYR A 669 21.28 -2.87 2.13
N LEU A 670 21.53 -2.51 0.86
CA LEU A 670 22.13 -1.21 0.52
C LEU A 670 21.30 -0.02 1.03
N ARG A 671 20.01 -0.22 1.35
CA ARG A 671 19.16 0.80 1.98
C ARG A 671 19.70 1.30 3.31
N GLN A 672 20.54 0.53 4.02
CA GLN A 672 21.10 0.96 5.29
C GLN A 672 22.01 2.20 5.15
N PHE A 673 22.60 2.40 3.97
CA PHE A 673 23.43 3.56 3.68
C PHE A 673 22.63 4.77 3.21
N ILE A 674 21.31 4.64 3.03
CA ILE A 674 20.44 5.75 2.63
C ILE A 674 20.22 6.69 3.82
N ASN A 675 20.28 7.99 3.54
CA ASN A 675 20.31 9.11 4.47
C ASN A 675 21.59 9.23 5.32
N VAL A 676 22.60 8.37 5.11
CA VAL A 676 23.94 8.50 5.71
C VAL A 676 24.80 9.42 4.85
N SER A 677 25.72 10.17 5.46
CA SER A 677 26.62 11.04 4.70
C SER A 677 27.50 10.22 3.76
N ALA A 678 27.63 10.66 2.50
CA ALA A 678 28.46 9.97 1.53
C ALA A 678 29.98 10.14 1.77
N GLN A 679 30.38 11.09 2.62
CA GLN A 679 31.76 11.52 2.78
C GLN A 679 32.64 10.44 3.43
N GLY A 680 33.77 10.13 2.78
CA GLY A 680 34.82 9.28 3.34
C GLY A 680 35.28 8.18 2.39
N ASN A 681 35.95 7.18 2.95
CA ASN A 681 36.55 6.07 2.20
C ASN A 681 35.60 4.88 2.17
N TRP A 682 34.98 4.66 1.01
CA TRP A 682 34.22 3.45 0.72
C TRP A 682 35.17 2.35 0.27
N GLN A 683 34.90 1.12 0.71
CA GLN A 683 35.75 -0.03 0.39
C GLN A 683 34.91 -1.14 -0.22
N LEU A 684 35.37 -1.69 -1.35
CA LEU A 684 34.91 -2.99 -1.80
C LEU A 684 35.86 -4.04 -1.24
N LYS A 685 35.36 -4.87 -0.33
CA LYS A 685 36.11 -5.96 0.30
C LYS A 685 35.72 -7.27 -0.38
N VAL A 686 36.69 -7.98 -0.93
CA VAL A 686 36.51 -9.30 -1.54
C VAL A 686 37.28 -10.31 -0.72
N ILE A 687 36.59 -11.32 -0.20
CA ILE A 687 37.18 -12.36 0.64
C ILE A 687 37.09 -13.66 -0.14
N ASP A 688 38.23 -14.27 -0.41
CA ASP A 688 38.25 -15.70 -0.72
C ASP A 688 38.35 -16.46 0.60
N ALA A 689 37.33 -17.28 0.86
CA ALA A 689 37.21 -18.02 2.11
C ALA A 689 37.49 -19.53 1.95
N ILE A 690 37.97 -20.01 0.80
CA ILE A 690 38.33 -21.42 0.58
C ILE A 690 39.69 -21.55 -0.13
N PRO A 691 40.56 -22.50 0.28
CA PRO A 691 41.84 -22.75 -0.36
C PRO A 691 41.77 -23.12 -1.84
N GLU A 692 42.89 -22.95 -2.55
CA GLU A 692 43.22 -23.48 -3.89
C GLU A 692 42.69 -22.67 -5.08
N ASN A 693 41.71 -21.82 -4.87
CA ASN A 693 41.17 -20.96 -5.91
C ASN A 693 41.69 -19.54 -5.73
N THR A 694 41.91 -18.86 -6.86
CA THR A 694 42.49 -17.52 -6.86
C THR A 694 41.81 -16.67 -7.91
N GLY A 695 41.86 -15.36 -7.70
CA GLY A 695 41.32 -14.42 -8.65
C GLY A 695 41.81 -13.01 -8.47
N THR A 696 41.16 -12.10 -9.15
CA THR A 696 41.51 -10.70 -9.22
C THR A 696 40.24 -9.88 -9.26
N LEU A 697 40.13 -8.91 -8.37
CA LEU A 697 39.18 -7.81 -8.52
C LEU A 697 39.73 -6.91 -9.62
N LYS A 698 39.05 -6.85 -10.77
CA LYS A 698 39.51 -6.09 -11.94
C LYS A 698 39.09 -4.62 -11.86
N TYR A 699 37.86 -4.41 -11.44
CA TYR A 699 37.20 -3.11 -11.49
C TYR A 699 36.03 -3.06 -10.52
N TRP A 700 35.79 -1.88 -9.94
CA TRP A 700 34.49 -1.57 -9.37
C TRP A 700 34.15 -0.09 -9.46
N LYS A 701 32.87 0.21 -9.42
CA LYS A 701 32.32 1.56 -9.49
C LYS A 701 31.22 1.73 -8.47
N LEU A 702 31.20 2.90 -7.86
CA LEU A 702 30.21 3.37 -6.92
C LEU A 702 29.48 4.57 -7.53
N ASP A 703 28.21 4.37 -7.83
CA ASP A 703 27.29 5.43 -8.23
C ASP A 703 26.43 5.78 -7.01
N LEU A 704 26.56 7.01 -6.49
CA LEU A 704 25.70 7.51 -5.42
C LEU A 704 24.81 8.61 -5.97
N GLY A 705 23.53 8.50 -5.69
CA GLY A 705 22.60 9.59 -5.81
C GLY A 705 22.49 10.33 -4.47
N LEU A 706 22.64 11.66 -4.47
CA LEU A 706 22.70 12.52 -3.29
C LEU A 706 21.56 13.55 -3.23
#